data_AF-A0A925DIW6-F1
#
_entry.id   AF-A0A925DIW6-F1
#
_cell.length_a   1.000
_cell.length_b   1.000
_cell.length_c   1.000
_cell.angle_alpha   90.00
_cell.angle_beta   90.00
_cell.angle_gamma   90.00
#
_symmetry.space_group_name_H-M   'P 1'
#
loop_
_entity.id
_entity.type
_entity.pdbx_description
1 polymer ?
#
loop_
_entity_poly.entity_id
_entity_poly.type
_entity_poly.pdbx_seq_one_letter_code
_entity_poly.pdbx_strand_id
1 'polypeptide(L)'
;VAIPLQAGAGAGAGAQPAPANSFVTRKASNAVRIHLAGLLGDSRMYNLDRLDLSVVSTLDAQAQKAVTAVLRNLREPQAAQAAGLTGKGMLGNGDPANVVYSFTLLEKGEHVNYLRLQTDNFDQPLDINDGAKLDLGSTAKLRTLVTYLDIVEQLHRRYGALGAAELNQVVVDSKDMISQWALAYFKALPASAGRDLPAMLEAALERKYSANPGEGFFTGGGMHYFGNFKKEDNGRVMSVREGLRHSVNLVFVRLMRDVARFYMFQTPGSSASLLADADDPRRAAYLSRFADKEGREFLHRFYQKYKGKSAPEQEKILLASIRPTPVRLANIHRTIAPQGSLEQFAAFLKANLPSQNEVPAERVGRLYQQYAMENWSLADRGYLASVHPLELWMVAYLRANEGATLSQMVAASDKERQEVYQWLFSTHRKHAQDRRIAGLLEVEGFLEIHRQWKKMGYPFDSLVPSYATALGASADRPAALAEMMGIIVNGGVRKAGQRIASLHFASGTPYETMLKRSKSGVHEQVLAPEVARAVADVIREVVSDGTARRVKNAFVKADGSIIPVGGKTGTGDQRFDVYGGGGRLIESRFVNRSATFVFNIGERFFGSMTAYVHGPQAKNYDFTSALPVQLLSVLAPSLMPLIEPAPQTQAGAALAQCGD
;
A
#
# COMPACT_ATOMS: atom_id res chain seq x y z
N VAL A 1 -14.60 2.42 33.49
CA VAL A 1 -15.13 3.76 33.84
C VAL A 1 -15.81 4.31 32.60
N ALA A 2 -17.09 4.66 32.69
CA ALA A 2 -17.85 5.22 31.57
C ALA A 2 -17.16 6.51 31.10
N ILE A 3 -16.81 6.59 29.81
CA ILE A 3 -16.42 7.85 29.21
C ILE A 3 -17.74 8.60 28.96
N PRO A 4 -17.99 9.76 29.59
CA PRO A 4 -19.22 10.50 29.33
C PRO A 4 -19.28 10.87 27.84
N LEU A 5 -20.32 10.38 27.17
CA LEU A 5 -20.58 10.64 25.74
C LEU A 5 -21.32 11.96 25.51
N GLN A 6 -21.77 12.63 26.57
CA GLN A 6 -22.45 13.92 26.48
C GLN A 6 -21.44 15.04 26.20
N ALA A 7 -21.65 15.77 25.09
CA ALA A 7 -21.30 17.18 25.06
C ALA A 7 -22.27 17.89 26.00
N GLY A 8 -21.77 18.49 27.08
CA GLY A 8 -22.60 19.23 28.01
C GLY A 8 -23.50 20.20 27.25
N ALA A 9 -24.81 20.01 27.35
CA ALA A 9 -25.78 21.00 26.94
C ALA A 9 -25.56 22.22 27.83
N GLY A 10 -25.29 23.37 27.22
CA GLY A 10 -25.14 24.62 27.95
C GLY A 10 -26.38 24.89 28.78
N ALA A 11 -26.21 24.90 30.10
CA ALA A 11 -27.19 25.48 30.99
C ALA A 11 -27.17 27.00 30.78
N GLY A 12 -28.36 27.57 30.54
CA GLY A 12 -28.76 28.94 30.91
C GLY A 12 -27.89 30.11 30.44
N ALA A 13 -28.51 31.00 29.68
CA ALA A 13 -27.99 32.31 29.30
C ALA A 13 -27.12 32.98 30.38
N GLY A 14 -25.82 33.17 30.09
CA GLY A 14 -24.91 33.97 30.92
C GLY A 14 -23.49 33.43 31.10
N ALA A 15 -23.19 32.19 30.74
CA ALA A 15 -21.84 31.65 30.86
C ALA A 15 -20.97 31.95 29.62
N GLN A 16 -19.75 32.45 29.84
CA GLN A 16 -18.73 32.59 28.79
C GLN A 16 -18.62 31.28 27.98
N PRO A 17 -18.41 31.35 26.65
CA PRO A 17 -18.22 30.14 25.85
C PRO A 17 -17.06 29.34 26.43
N ALA A 18 -17.35 28.10 26.85
CA ALA A 18 -16.32 27.19 27.32
C ALA A 18 -15.19 27.13 26.29
N PRO A 19 -13.90 27.13 26.72
CA PRO A 19 -12.78 27.11 25.79
C PRO A 19 -12.97 25.95 24.81
N ALA A 20 -12.72 26.21 23.52
CA ALA A 20 -12.90 25.21 22.47
C ALA A 20 -12.13 23.94 22.83
N ASN A 21 -12.86 22.90 23.23
CA ASN A 21 -12.26 21.64 23.66
C ASN A 21 -11.53 21.01 22.46
N SER A 22 -10.21 20.89 22.55
CA SER A 22 -9.35 20.31 21.52
C SER A 22 -9.86 18.93 21.06
N PHE A 23 -9.91 18.71 19.74
CA PHE A 23 -10.37 17.45 19.13
C PHE A 23 -9.59 16.27 19.68
N VAL A 24 -8.28 16.43 19.93
CA VAL A 24 -7.39 15.41 20.51
C VAL A 24 -7.96 14.78 21.78
N THR A 25 -8.55 15.58 22.68
CA THR A 25 -9.12 15.08 23.95
C THR A 25 -10.36 14.22 23.77
N ARG A 26 -11.06 14.38 22.64
CA ARG A 26 -12.29 13.66 22.29
C ARG A 26 -12.06 12.59 21.22
N LYS A 27 -10.85 12.40 20.69
CA LYS A 27 -10.63 11.48 19.57
C LYS A 27 -11.04 10.05 19.87
N ALA A 28 -10.67 9.53 21.04
CA ALA A 28 -11.00 8.17 21.41
C ALA A 28 -12.52 7.97 21.59
N SER A 29 -13.21 8.93 22.23
CA SER A 29 -14.67 8.88 22.37
C SER A 29 -15.37 9.09 21.04
N ASN A 30 -14.90 10.00 20.19
CA ASN A 30 -15.41 10.22 18.84
C ASN A 30 -15.21 8.99 17.94
N ALA A 31 -14.08 8.29 18.03
CA ALA A 31 -13.85 7.05 17.30
C ALA A 31 -14.85 5.96 17.72
N VAL A 32 -15.16 5.85 19.01
CA VAL A 32 -16.22 4.95 19.52
C VAL A 32 -17.60 5.40 19.03
N ARG A 33 -17.90 6.71 19.04
CA ARG A 33 -19.19 7.26 18.55
C ARG A 33 -19.40 7.05 17.06
N ILE A 34 -18.38 7.29 16.23
CA ILE A 34 -18.41 7.04 14.78
C ILE A 34 -18.63 5.55 14.52
N HIS A 35 -17.93 4.68 15.25
CA HIS A 35 -18.14 3.24 15.13
C HIS A 35 -19.55 2.82 15.54
N LEU A 36 -20.06 3.36 16.64
CA LEU A 36 -21.42 3.09 17.13
C LEU A 36 -22.50 3.57 16.15
N ALA A 37 -22.36 4.79 15.62
CA ALA A 37 -23.23 5.31 14.57
C ALA A 37 -23.30 4.38 13.36
N GLY A 38 -22.15 3.85 12.93
CA GLY A 38 -22.07 2.84 11.88
C GLY A 38 -22.79 1.53 12.23
N LEU A 39 -22.67 1.05 13.47
CA LEU A 39 -23.37 -0.16 13.94
C LEU A 39 -24.90 0.02 13.99
N LEU A 40 -25.36 1.22 14.32
CA LEU A 40 -26.79 1.55 14.41
C LEU A 40 -27.41 1.94 13.05
N GLY A 41 -26.60 2.09 12.01
CA GLY A 41 -27.07 2.53 10.69
C GLY A 41 -27.47 4.00 10.62
N ASP A 42 -27.07 4.83 11.59
CA ASP A 42 -27.34 6.28 11.60
C ASP A 42 -26.05 7.08 11.70
N SER A 43 -25.65 7.69 10.60
CA SER A 43 -24.42 8.48 10.51
C SER A 43 -24.50 9.86 11.18
N ARG A 44 -25.69 10.30 11.63
CA ARG A 44 -25.87 11.61 12.26
C ARG A 44 -25.61 11.53 13.76
N MET A 45 -24.50 12.11 14.20
CA MET A 45 -24.15 12.19 15.64
C MET A 45 -25.26 12.83 16.49
N TYR A 46 -26.02 13.77 15.91
CA TYR A 46 -27.16 14.39 16.58
C TYR A 46 -28.22 13.38 17.01
N ASN A 47 -28.50 12.37 16.19
CA ASN A 47 -29.46 11.33 16.51
C ASN A 47 -28.91 10.38 17.57
N LEU A 48 -27.62 10.05 17.46
CA LEU A 48 -26.92 9.23 18.45
C LEU A 48 -27.00 9.85 19.85
N ASP A 49 -26.86 11.17 19.96
CA ASP A 49 -26.89 11.90 21.23
C ASP A 49 -28.29 11.96 21.88
N ARG A 50 -29.33 11.58 21.14
CA ARG A 50 -30.72 11.53 21.61
C ARG A 50 -31.21 10.12 21.93
N LEU A 51 -30.38 9.10 21.74
CA LEU A 51 -30.71 7.74 22.16
C LEU A 51 -30.50 7.61 23.66
N ASP A 52 -31.47 7.00 24.35
CA ASP A 52 -31.26 6.50 25.70
C ASP A 52 -30.39 5.23 25.62
N LEU A 53 -29.08 5.44 25.55
CA LEU A 53 -28.08 4.42 25.31
C LEU A 53 -26.82 4.68 26.14
N SER A 54 -26.49 3.75 27.01
CA SER A 54 -25.19 3.68 27.69
C SER A 54 -24.25 2.73 26.97
N VAL A 55 -23.00 3.16 26.78
CA VAL A 55 -21.98 2.43 26.02
C VAL A 55 -20.78 2.17 26.90
N VAL A 56 -20.36 0.92 27.00
CA VAL A 56 -19.09 0.55 27.64
C VAL A 56 -18.08 0.25 26.55
N SER A 57 -17.02 1.06 26.45
CA SER A 57 -15.91 0.80 25.53
C SER A 57 -14.87 -0.14 26.13
N THR A 58 -14.00 -0.70 25.29
CA THR A 58 -12.85 -1.52 25.73
C THR A 58 -11.61 -0.69 26.06
N LEU A 59 -11.67 0.62 25.79
CA LEU A 59 -10.56 1.55 25.97
C LEU A 59 -10.21 1.71 27.45
N ASP A 60 -8.92 1.77 27.74
CA ASP A 60 -8.43 2.11 29.07
C ASP A 60 -8.32 3.64 29.22
N ALA A 61 -9.19 4.23 30.03
CA ALA A 61 -9.28 5.68 30.16
C ALA A 61 -8.01 6.31 30.76
N GLN A 62 -7.33 5.61 31.68
CA GLN A 62 -6.13 6.11 32.35
C GLN A 62 -4.95 6.12 31.37
N ALA A 63 -4.70 4.99 30.71
CA ALA A 63 -3.66 4.85 29.70
C ALA A 63 -3.90 5.82 28.53
N GLN A 64 -5.15 5.93 28.05
CA GLN A 64 -5.53 6.89 27.02
C GLN A 64 -5.16 8.31 27.41
N LYS A 65 -5.56 8.78 28.60
CA LYS A 65 -5.24 10.14 29.08
C LYS A 65 -3.74 10.36 29.22
N ALA A 66 -3.03 9.39 29.81
CA ALA A 66 -1.58 9.49 30.05
C ALA A 66 -0.79 9.58 28.74
N VAL A 67 -1.06 8.68 27.79
CA VAL A 67 -0.36 8.64 26.49
C VAL A 67 -0.71 9.86 25.65
N THR A 68 -1.98 10.27 25.59
CA THR A 68 -2.37 11.50 24.87
C THR A 68 -1.65 12.73 25.43
N ALA A 69 -1.50 12.84 26.75
CA ALA A 69 -0.77 13.95 27.37
C ALA A 69 0.71 13.95 26.96
N VAL A 70 1.38 12.79 26.97
CA VAL A 70 2.76 12.67 26.49
C VAL A 70 2.87 13.12 25.04
N LEU A 71 2.06 12.59 24.12
CA LEU A 71 2.14 12.93 22.69
C LEU A 71 1.87 14.40 22.38
N ARG A 72 1.03 15.08 23.17
CA ARG A 72 0.79 16.52 23.05
C ARG A 72 1.99 17.33 23.51
N ASN A 73 2.59 16.96 24.64
CA ASN A 73 3.76 17.66 25.19
C ASN A 73 4.98 17.57 24.26
N LEU A 74 5.08 16.52 23.43
CA LEU A 74 6.17 16.37 22.46
C LEU A 74 6.18 17.42 21.34
N ARG A 75 5.16 18.29 21.24
CA ARG A 75 5.20 19.47 20.38
C ARG A 75 6.15 20.55 20.91
N GLU A 76 6.46 20.52 22.20
CA GLU A 76 7.38 21.45 22.85
C GLU A 76 8.84 20.98 22.66
N PRO A 77 9.75 21.84 22.16
CA PRO A 77 11.15 21.47 21.92
C PRO A 77 11.87 20.90 23.15
N GLN A 78 11.64 21.47 24.33
CA GLN A 78 12.27 21.00 25.58
C GLN A 78 11.78 19.60 25.96
N ALA A 79 10.48 19.33 25.80
CA ALA A 79 9.92 18.01 26.08
C ALA A 79 10.40 16.96 25.06
N ALA A 80 10.48 17.33 23.77
CA ALA A 80 11.05 16.46 22.74
C ALA A 80 12.53 16.14 23.01
N GLN A 81 13.31 17.12 23.49
CA GLN A 81 14.69 16.92 23.90
C GLN A 81 14.81 16.00 25.13
N ALA A 82 13.99 16.22 26.17
CA ALA A 82 13.94 15.37 27.36
C ALA A 82 13.54 13.93 27.04
N ALA A 83 12.68 13.74 26.02
CA ALA A 83 12.30 12.42 25.51
C ALA A 83 13.36 11.77 24.59
N GLY A 84 14.49 12.44 24.34
CA GLY A 84 15.57 11.95 23.49
C GLY A 84 15.22 11.92 21.99
N LEU A 85 14.33 12.81 21.55
CA LEU A 85 13.84 12.89 20.17
C LEU A 85 14.60 13.93 19.32
N THR A 86 15.68 14.52 19.84
CA THR A 86 16.56 15.43 19.11
C THR A 86 17.82 14.72 18.62
N GLY A 87 18.42 15.22 17.55
CA GLY A 87 19.64 14.66 16.95
C GLY A 87 19.43 13.76 15.73
N LYS A 88 20.52 13.14 15.26
CA LYS A 88 20.59 12.41 13.98
C LYS A 88 19.62 11.23 13.93
N GLY A 89 18.80 11.17 12.88
CA GLY A 89 17.80 10.11 12.71
C GLY A 89 16.61 10.18 13.67
N MET A 90 16.52 11.26 14.45
CA MET A 90 15.35 11.72 15.19
C MET A 90 14.87 13.03 14.54
N LEU A 91 14.29 13.99 15.27
CA LEU A 91 13.73 15.21 14.68
C LEU A 91 14.76 16.13 14.00
N GLY A 92 16.05 15.97 14.29
CA GLY A 92 17.09 16.86 13.79
C GLY A 92 16.83 18.30 14.23
N ASN A 93 16.85 19.23 13.27
CA ASN A 93 16.50 20.65 13.46
C ASN A 93 15.03 20.94 13.07
N GLY A 94 14.24 19.91 12.76
CA GLY A 94 12.84 20.06 12.40
C GLY A 94 12.01 20.48 13.60
N ASP A 95 11.00 21.33 13.35
CA ASP A 95 10.09 21.81 14.39
C ASP A 95 9.20 20.66 14.92
N PRO A 96 9.30 20.26 16.20
CA PRO A 96 8.48 19.20 16.78
C PRO A 96 6.97 19.47 16.68
N ALA A 97 6.54 20.74 16.62
CA ALA A 97 5.13 21.10 16.60
C ALA A 97 4.40 20.67 15.31
N ASN A 98 5.14 20.41 14.22
CA ASN A 98 4.61 19.96 12.94
C ASN A 98 4.58 18.43 12.80
N VAL A 99 5.08 17.69 13.79
CA VAL A 99 5.10 16.22 13.74
C VAL A 99 3.83 15.67 14.34
N VAL A 100 3.14 14.88 13.51
CA VAL A 100 1.96 14.14 13.93
C VAL A 100 2.38 12.76 14.42
N TYR A 101 2.09 12.48 15.68
CA TYR A 101 2.28 11.18 16.31
C TYR A 101 0.94 10.47 16.43
N SER A 102 0.88 9.19 16.03
CA SER A 102 -0.27 8.33 16.25
C SER A 102 0.15 7.04 16.94
N PHE A 103 -0.69 6.57 17.86
CA PHE A 103 -0.45 5.37 18.65
C PHE A 103 -1.73 4.55 18.79
N THR A 104 -1.62 3.26 18.51
CA THR A 104 -2.70 2.28 18.67
C THR A 104 -2.16 1.09 19.46
N LEU A 105 -2.91 0.63 20.46
CA LEU A 105 -2.61 -0.55 21.27
C LEU A 105 -3.84 -1.44 21.42
N LEU A 106 -3.68 -2.70 21.06
CA LEU A 106 -4.64 -3.77 21.26
C LEU A 106 -4.10 -4.79 22.26
N GLU A 107 -5.03 -5.46 22.91
CA GLU A 107 -4.78 -6.60 23.79
C GLU A 107 -5.42 -7.86 23.19
N LYS A 108 -4.64 -8.93 23.12
CA LYS A 108 -5.09 -10.28 22.78
C LYS A 108 -6.09 -10.76 23.82
N GLY A 109 -7.32 -11.00 23.39
CA GLY A 109 -8.33 -11.75 24.14
C GLY A 109 -8.48 -13.17 23.60
N GLU A 110 -9.29 -13.96 24.30
CA GLU A 110 -9.64 -15.32 23.90
C GLU A 110 -10.34 -15.33 22.54
N HIS A 111 -11.42 -14.55 22.38
CA HIS A 111 -12.25 -14.52 21.17
C HIS A 111 -12.10 -13.24 20.32
N VAL A 112 -11.51 -12.19 20.85
CA VAL A 112 -11.38 -10.90 20.14
C VAL A 112 -10.05 -10.25 20.50
N ASN A 113 -9.67 -9.25 19.74
CA ASN A 113 -8.62 -8.32 20.14
C ASN A 113 -9.27 -7.05 20.71
N TYR A 114 -9.02 -6.74 21.97
CA TYR A 114 -9.59 -5.56 22.62
C TYR A 114 -8.77 -4.32 22.24
N LEU A 115 -9.42 -3.31 21.66
CA LEU A 115 -8.78 -2.01 21.49
C LEU A 115 -8.66 -1.35 22.87
N ARG A 116 -7.44 -1.18 23.37
CA ARG A 116 -7.17 -0.56 24.67
C ARG A 116 -6.83 0.91 24.56
N LEU A 117 -6.16 1.30 23.47
CA LEU A 117 -5.73 2.68 23.28
C LEU A 117 -5.69 3.03 21.79
N GLN A 118 -6.25 4.19 21.43
CA GLN A 118 -6.13 4.77 20.09
C GLN A 118 -6.08 6.30 20.23
N THR A 119 -4.95 6.90 19.87
CA THR A 119 -4.75 8.34 19.98
C THR A 119 -3.84 8.86 18.88
N ASP A 120 -3.96 10.15 18.60
CA ASP A 120 -2.97 10.92 17.86
C ASP A 120 -2.96 12.38 18.38
N ASN A 121 -1.93 13.15 18.04
CA ASN A 121 -1.81 14.56 18.44
C ASN A 121 -2.25 15.56 17.34
N PHE A 122 -2.87 15.10 16.26
CA PHE A 122 -3.40 15.94 15.17
C PHE A 122 -4.74 16.56 15.60
N ASP A 123 -4.79 17.88 15.74
CA ASP A 123 -5.99 18.56 16.27
C ASP A 123 -7.05 18.85 15.21
N GLN A 124 -7.44 17.81 14.47
CA GLN A 124 -8.43 17.82 13.38
C GLN A 124 -9.33 16.57 13.47
N PRO A 125 -10.52 16.57 12.82
CA PRO A 125 -11.43 15.42 12.87
C PRO A 125 -10.87 14.11 12.32
N LEU A 126 -9.89 14.17 11.41
CA LEU A 126 -9.24 13.00 10.82
C LEU A 126 -8.44 12.23 11.89
N ASP A 127 -8.69 10.92 12.00
CA ASP A 127 -7.86 9.98 12.74
C ASP A 127 -6.81 9.37 11.80
N ILE A 128 -5.53 9.57 12.13
CA ILE A 128 -4.40 9.10 11.32
C ILE A 128 -4.28 7.57 11.36
N ASN A 129 -4.75 6.91 12.42
CA ASN A 129 -4.64 5.47 12.60
C ASN A 129 -5.54 4.69 11.62
N ASP A 130 -6.77 5.16 11.41
CA ASP A 130 -7.80 4.49 10.59
C ASP A 130 -8.07 5.18 9.25
N GLY A 131 -7.90 6.51 9.18
CA GLY A 131 -8.34 7.35 8.06
C GLY A 131 -7.27 7.67 7.02
N ALA A 132 -6.00 7.35 7.26
CA ALA A 132 -4.89 7.73 6.37
C ALA A 132 -4.33 6.55 5.57
N LYS A 133 -4.16 6.73 4.26
CA LYS A 133 -3.33 5.85 3.41
C LYS A 133 -1.92 6.41 3.37
N LEU A 134 -0.99 5.77 4.06
CA LEU A 134 0.38 6.25 4.23
C LEU A 134 1.37 5.26 3.61
N ASP A 135 2.39 5.76 2.91
CA ASP A 135 3.57 4.93 2.63
C ASP A 135 4.30 4.76 3.96
N LEU A 136 4.27 3.54 4.51
CA LEU A 136 4.89 3.20 5.79
C LEU A 136 6.26 2.51 5.58
N GLY A 137 6.81 2.60 4.37
CA GLY A 137 8.14 2.17 4.00
C GLY A 137 8.41 0.70 4.28
N SER A 138 9.56 0.44 4.91
CA SER A 138 10.07 -0.91 5.18
C SER A 138 9.24 -1.77 6.14
N THR A 139 8.13 -1.27 6.69
CA THR A 139 7.15 -2.13 7.38
C THR A 139 6.56 -3.17 6.42
N ALA A 140 6.45 -2.86 5.12
CA ALA A 140 5.98 -3.77 4.09
C ALA A 140 6.81 -5.06 3.95
N LYS A 141 8.08 -5.04 4.36
CA LYS A 141 8.94 -6.24 4.41
C LYS A 141 8.35 -7.33 5.30
N LEU A 142 7.61 -6.97 6.35
CA LEU A 142 6.91 -7.93 7.19
C LEU A 142 5.84 -8.67 6.38
N ARG A 143 4.99 -7.96 5.63
CA ARG A 143 3.99 -8.60 4.74
C ARG A 143 4.66 -9.50 3.71
N THR A 144 5.75 -9.06 3.09
CA THR A 144 6.53 -9.88 2.15
C THR A 144 7.05 -11.16 2.81
N LEU A 145 7.61 -11.07 4.02
CA LEU A 145 8.11 -12.22 4.77
C LEU A 145 6.99 -13.22 5.07
N VAL A 146 5.86 -12.74 5.60
CA VAL A 146 4.72 -13.60 5.96
C VAL A 146 4.16 -14.29 4.71
N THR A 147 4.00 -13.54 3.61
CA THR A 147 3.56 -14.08 2.32
C THR A 147 4.50 -15.18 1.82
N TYR A 148 5.81 -14.95 1.92
CA TYR A 148 6.82 -15.91 1.52
C TYR A 148 6.81 -17.19 2.37
N LEU A 149 6.72 -17.07 3.69
CA LEU A 149 6.69 -18.24 4.58
C LEU A 149 5.37 -19.02 4.46
N ASP A 150 4.26 -18.34 4.17
CA ASP A 150 2.99 -19.01 3.83
C ASP A 150 3.09 -19.79 2.51
N ILE A 151 3.82 -19.28 1.50
CA ILE A 151 4.13 -20.05 0.28
C ILE A 151 4.97 -21.29 0.60
N VAL A 152 5.96 -21.16 1.48
CA VAL A 152 6.80 -22.30 1.92
C VAL A 152 5.94 -23.36 2.59
N GLU A 153 4.96 -22.96 3.40
CA GLU A 153 4.00 -23.87 4.02
C GLU A 153 3.10 -24.57 3.00
N GLN A 154 2.61 -23.85 2.00
CA GLN A 154 1.83 -24.44 0.90
C GLN A 154 2.65 -25.48 0.12
N LEU A 155 3.93 -25.19 -0.13
CA LEU A 155 4.85 -26.11 -0.80
C LEU A 155 5.22 -27.31 0.08
N HIS A 156 5.34 -27.10 1.39
CA HIS A 156 5.51 -28.18 2.36
C HIS A 156 4.32 -29.14 2.31
N ARG A 157 3.08 -28.63 2.36
CA ARG A 157 1.88 -29.46 2.22
C ARG A 157 1.84 -30.20 0.88
N ARG A 158 2.26 -29.56 -0.19
CA ARG A 158 2.19 -30.11 -1.55
C ARG A 158 3.21 -31.22 -1.81
N TYR A 159 4.44 -31.07 -1.29
CA TYR A 159 5.56 -31.94 -1.64
C TYR A 159 6.05 -32.80 -0.48
N GLY A 160 5.70 -32.47 0.76
CA GLY A 160 6.26 -33.12 1.96
C GLY A 160 5.94 -34.61 2.06
N ALA A 161 4.80 -35.06 1.53
CA ALA A 161 4.39 -36.46 1.52
C ALA A 161 4.94 -37.26 0.32
N LEU A 162 5.56 -36.61 -0.67
CA LEU A 162 5.99 -37.27 -1.90
C LEU A 162 7.29 -38.07 -1.69
N GLY A 163 7.35 -39.24 -2.32
CA GLY A 163 8.54 -40.07 -2.43
C GLY A 163 9.57 -39.48 -3.39
N ALA A 164 10.80 -40.00 -3.36
CA ALA A 164 11.88 -39.52 -4.22
C ALA A 164 11.57 -39.63 -5.73
N ALA A 165 10.90 -40.70 -6.15
CA ALA A 165 10.49 -40.89 -7.55
C ALA A 165 9.47 -39.84 -8.00
N GLU A 166 8.45 -39.57 -7.17
CA GLU A 166 7.41 -38.58 -7.46
C GLU A 166 7.99 -37.16 -7.49
N LEU A 167 8.85 -36.80 -6.53
CA LEU A 167 9.55 -35.52 -6.50
C LEU A 167 10.39 -35.27 -7.77
N ASN A 168 10.90 -36.33 -8.41
CA ASN A 168 11.65 -36.23 -9.67
C ASN A 168 10.77 -36.03 -10.90
N GLN A 169 9.47 -36.34 -10.82
CA GLN A 169 8.51 -36.11 -11.88
C GLN A 169 7.86 -34.72 -11.82
N VAL A 170 7.96 -34.01 -10.69
CA VAL A 170 7.43 -32.66 -10.57
C VAL A 170 8.21 -31.69 -11.44
N VAL A 171 7.53 -31.13 -12.45
CA VAL A 171 8.06 -30.07 -13.32
C VAL A 171 7.56 -28.71 -12.84
N VAL A 172 8.48 -27.79 -12.61
CA VAL A 172 8.21 -26.39 -12.24
C VAL A 172 8.96 -25.46 -13.18
N ASP A 173 8.43 -24.25 -13.40
CA ASP A 173 9.07 -23.27 -14.27
C ASP A 173 10.47 -22.88 -13.73
N SER A 174 11.41 -22.64 -14.65
CA SER A 174 12.80 -22.32 -14.32
C SER A 174 12.95 -21.00 -13.56
N LYS A 175 11.92 -20.14 -13.51
CA LYS A 175 11.90 -18.86 -12.81
C LYS A 175 11.11 -18.91 -11.49
N ASP A 176 10.40 -20.01 -11.19
CA ASP A 176 9.80 -20.24 -9.87
C ASP A 176 10.86 -20.78 -8.89
N MET A 177 11.64 -19.84 -8.35
CA MET A 177 12.76 -20.13 -7.46
C MET A 177 12.34 -20.69 -6.11
N ILE A 178 11.12 -20.41 -5.64
CA ILE A 178 10.65 -20.90 -4.35
C ILE A 178 10.25 -22.37 -4.48
N SER A 179 9.49 -22.74 -5.52
CA SER A 179 9.12 -24.13 -5.77
C SER A 179 10.33 -25.00 -6.09
N GLN A 180 11.29 -24.49 -6.87
CA GLN A 180 12.54 -25.22 -7.13
C GLN A 180 13.35 -25.47 -5.85
N TRP A 181 13.48 -24.45 -5.01
CA TRP A 181 14.16 -24.60 -3.72
C TRP A 181 13.44 -25.62 -2.83
N ALA A 182 12.11 -25.59 -2.77
CA ALA A 182 11.33 -26.54 -1.98
C ALA A 182 11.52 -27.99 -2.45
N LEU A 183 11.51 -28.22 -3.77
CA LEU A 183 11.79 -29.54 -4.35
C LEU A 183 13.23 -29.98 -4.05
N ALA A 184 14.22 -29.09 -4.19
CA ALA A 184 15.60 -29.38 -3.85
C ALA A 184 15.77 -29.72 -2.36
N TYR A 185 15.09 -29.00 -1.47
CA TYR A 185 15.07 -29.26 -0.04
C TYR A 185 14.58 -30.68 0.29
N PHE A 186 13.44 -31.10 -0.27
CA PHE A 186 12.93 -32.45 -0.04
C PHE A 186 13.77 -33.53 -0.72
N LYS A 187 14.36 -33.27 -1.89
CA LYS A 187 15.27 -34.23 -2.56
C LYS A 187 16.58 -34.45 -1.80
N ALA A 188 17.07 -33.42 -1.10
CA ALA A 188 18.30 -33.49 -0.31
C ALA A 188 18.14 -34.22 1.03
N LEU A 189 16.91 -34.33 1.55
CA LEU A 189 16.62 -34.92 2.86
C LEU A 189 15.98 -36.31 2.74
N PRO A 190 16.40 -37.30 3.56
CA PRO A 190 15.71 -38.58 3.63
C PRO A 190 14.28 -38.41 4.19
N ALA A 191 13.36 -39.32 3.85
CA ALA A 191 11.97 -39.24 4.29
C ALA A 191 11.82 -39.24 5.83
N SER A 192 12.79 -39.79 6.56
CA SER A 192 12.78 -39.96 8.01
C SER A 192 13.39 -38.80 8.82
N ALA A 193 13.92 -37.74 8.21
CA ALA A 193 14.57 -36.66 8.95
C ALA A 193 14.36 -35.27 8.35
N GLY A 194 14.02 -34.29 9.21
CA GLY A 194 14.08 -32.86 8.90
C GLY A 194 13.07 -32.36 7.86
N ARG A 195 12.04 -33.15 7.53
CA ARG A 195 10.98 -32.78 6.58
C ARG A 195 9.77 -32.13 7.24
N ASP A 196 9.81 -31.82 8.54
CA ASP A 196 8.73 -31.11 9.20
C ASP A 196 8.68 -29.62 8.80
N LEU A 197 7.51 -29.01 8.98
CA LEU A 197 7.28 -27.63 8.58
C LEU A 197 8.19 -26.64 9.34
N PRO A 198 8.36 -26.72 10.68
CA PRO A 198 9.29 -25.85 11.41
C PRO A 198 10.72 -25.86 10.85
N ALA A 199 11.29 -27.04 10.58
CA ALA A 199 12.63 -27.16 10.01
C ALA A 199 12.74 -26.54 8.61
N MET A 200 11.70 -26.70 7.78
CA MET A 200 11.65 -26.09 6.45
C MET A 200 11.51 -24.56 6.52
N LEU A 201 10.73 -24.03 7.46
CA LEU A 201 10.59 -22.58 7.69
C LEU A 201 11.92 -21.95 8.16
N GLU A 202 12.65 -22.62 9.04
CA GLU A 202 13.98 -22.20 9.46
C GLU A 202 14.98 -22.20 8.28
N ALA A 203 14.99 -23.26 7.46
CA ALA A 203 15.80 -23.30 6.25
C ALA A 203 15.40 -22.21 5.23
N ALA A 204 14.10 -21.91 5.13
CA ALA A 204 13.58 -20.85 4.26
C ALA A 204 14.03 -19.45 4.70
N LEU A 205 14.15 -19.22 6.01
CA LEU A 205 14.68 -17.99 6.59
C LEU A 205 16.19 -17.81 6.31
N GLU A 206 16.91 -18.92 6.14
CA GLU A 206 18.34 -18.92 5.81
C GLU A 206 18.64 -18.83 4.30
N ARG A 207 17.61 -18.78 3.43
CA ARG A 207 17.80 -18.51 1.99
C ARG A 207 18.50 -17.18 1.77
N LYS A 208 19.53 -17.20 0.93
CA LYS A 208 20.42 -16.05 0.71
C LYS A 208 20.08 -15.27 -0.54
N TYR A 209 20.15 -13.94 -0.44
CA TYR A 209 19.98 -13.02 -1.55
C TYR A 209 21.10 -11.98 -1.57
N SER A 210 21.50 -11.58 -2.77
CA SER A 210 22.41 -10.45 -2.95
C SER A 210 21.74 -9.15 -2.53
N ALA A 211 22.49 -8.27 -1.88
CA ALA A 211 22.10 -6.90 -1.61
C ALA A 211 22.62 -5.91 -2.67
N ASN A 212 23.21 -6.40 -3.78
CA ASN A 212 23.79 -5.54 -4.81
C ASN A 212 22.73 -4.71 -5.57
N PRO A 213 22.88 -3.37 -5.67
CA PRO A 213 21.95 -2.48 -6.37
C PRO A 213 22.16 -2.40 -7.89
N GLY A 214 23.18 -3.06 -8.46
CA GLY A 214 23.51 -3.00 -9.88
C GLY A 214 22.56 -3.74 -10.82
N GLU A 215 21.66 -4.57 -10.29
CA GLU A 215 20.61 -5.25 -11.08
C GLU A 215 19.48 -4.27 -11.41
N GLY A 216 19.11 -4.19 -12.70
CA GLY A 216 17.88 -3.52 -13.14
C GLY A 216 16.71 -4.51 -13.11
N PHE A 217 15.57 -4.08 -12.56
CA PHE A 217 14.37 -4.88 -12.43
C PHE A 217 13.27 -4.31 -13.33
N PHE A 218 12.81 -5.08 -14.32
CA PHE A 218 11.62 -4.70 -15.08
C PHE A 218 10.37 -5.12 -14.31
N THR A 219 9.67 -4.18 -13.70
CA THR A 219 8.53 -4.40 -12.80
C THR A 219 7.64 -3.16 -12.77
N GLY A 220 6.33 -3.29 -12.52
CA GLY A 220 5.42 -2.15 -12.47
C GLY A 220 5.27 -1.41 -13.80
N GLY A 221 5.54 -2.10 -14.91
CA GLY A 221 5.47 -1.54 -16.27
C GLY A 221 6.72 -0.81 -16.76
N GLY A 222 7.78 -0.71 -15.95
CA GLY A 222 9.01 0.02 -16.29
C GLY A 222 10.29 -0.64 -15.77
N MET A 223 11.44 -0.06 -16.12
CA MET A 223 12.74 -0.44 -15.56
C MET A 223 12.97 0.29 -14.24
N HIS A 224 13.24 -0.44 -13.17
CA HIS A 224 13.47 0.08 -11.82
C HIS A 224 14.87 -0.32 -11.35
N TYR A 225 15.53 0.60 -10.66
CA TYR A 225 16.73 0.33 -9.87
C TYR A 225 16.43 0.63 -8.42
N PHE A 226 16.88 -0.26 -7.53
CA PHE A 226 16.65 -0.11 -6.09
C PHE A 226 17.98 0.11 -5.38
N GLY A 227 17.97 0.92 -4.33
CA GLY A 227 19.12 1.15 -3.45
C GLY A 227 18.86 0.65 -2.03
N ASN A 228 19.92 0.24 -1.34
CA ASN A 228 19.87 0.03 0.11
C ASN A 228 20.00 1.37 0.84
N PHE A 229 19.45 1.43 2.06
CA PHE A 229 19.61 2.60 2.93
C PHE A 229 21.08 2.79 3.35
N LYS A 230 21.78 1.69 3.66
CA LYS A 230 23.20 1.65 3.98
C LYS A 230 23.99 1.17 2.77
N LYS A 231 24.96 1.96 2.32
CA LYS A 231 25.78 1.60 1.14
C LYS A 231 26.72 0.44 1.44
N GLU A 232 27.09 0.26 2.71
CA GLU A 232 27.93 -0.82 3.22
C GLU A 232 27.29 -2.20 2.95
N ASP A 233 25.96 -2.25 2.83
CA ASP A 233 25.25 -3.49 2.53
C ASP A 233 25.33 -3.88 1.04
N ASN A 234 25.69 -2.97 0.13
CA ASN A 234 25.62 -3.20 -1.31
C ASN A 234 26.49 -4.37 -1.81
N GLY A 235 27.58 -4.71 -1.11
CA GLY A 235 28.46 -5.82 -1.47
C GLY A 235 28.08 -7.17 -0.86
N ARG A 236 27.05 -7.21 -0.01
CA ARG A 236 26.79 -8.36 0.86
C ARG A 236 25.79 -9.35 0.25
N VAL A 237 25.87 -10.59 0.68
CA VAL A 237 24.86 -11.64 0.45
C VAL A 237 24.36 -12.08 1.82
N MET A 238 23.06 -11.95 2.06
CA MET A 238 22.45 -12.12 3.38
C MET A 238 21.30 -13.11 3.33
N SER A 239 21.04 -13.77 4.45
CA SER A 239 19.81 -14.56 4.61
C SER A 239 18.57 -13.66 4.65
N VAL A 240 17.38 -14.23 4.44
CA VAL A 240 16.11 -13.51 4.64
C VAL A 240 16.00 -13.00 6.09
N ARG A 241 16.41 -13.83 7.07
CA ARG A 241 16.46 -13.46 8.50
C ARG A 241 17.34 -12.24 8.73
N GLU A 242 18.58 -12.27 8.27
CA GLU A 242 19.53 -11.17 8.41
C GLU A 242 19.06 -9.91 7.66
N GLY A 243 18.53 -10.08 6.45
CA GLY A 243 17.95 -9.00 5.66
C GLY A 243 16.78 -8.31 6.36
N LEU A 244 15.94 -9.04 7.10
CA LEU A 244 14.85 -8.44 7.88
C LEU A 244 15.40 -7.67 9.09
N ARG A 245 16.33 -8.30 9.83
CA ARG A 245 16.99 -7.75 11.02
C ARG A 245 17.63 -6.40 10.76
N HIS A 246 18.37 -6.29 9.65
CA HIS A 246 19.03 -5.06 9.22
C HIS A 246 18.19 -4.21 8.26
N SER A 247 16.98 -4.67 7.92
CA SER A 247 16.03 -3.99 7.03
C SER A 247 16.62 -3.65 5.65
N VAL A 248 17.37 -4.58 5.05
CA VAL A 248 18.05 -4.42 3.75
C VAL A 248 17.04 -4.50 2.60
N ASN A 249 17.05 -3.51 1.73
CA ASN A 249 16.02 -3.35 0.68
C ASN A 249 16.15 -4.44 -0.38
N LEU A 250 17.35 -4.65 -0.90
CA LEU A 250 17.57 -5.48 -2.08
C LEU A 250 17.31 -6.97 -1.84
N VAL A 251 17.50 -7.45 -0.60
CA VAL A 251 17.08 -8.81 -0.19
C VAL A 251 15.57 -8.98 -0.37
N PHE A 252 14.78 -8.01 0.10
CA PHE A 252 13.32 -8.07 0.04
C PHE A 252 12.72 -7.75 -1.33
N VAL A 253 13.40 -6.93 -2.15
CA VAL A 253 13.02 -6.73 -3.56
C VAL A 253 13.17 -8.05 -4.32
N ARG A 254 14.28 -8.77 -4.14
CA ARG A 254 14.49 -10.07 -4.78
C ARG A 254 13.58 -11.16 -4.22
N LEU A 255 13.31 -11.14 -2.91
CA LEU A 255 12.31 -12.02 -2.31
C LEU A 255 10.91 -11.77 -2.90
N MET A 256 10.50 -10.51 -3.05
CA MET A 256 9.21 -10.15 -3.66
C MET A 256 9.15 -10.53 -5.13
N ARG A 257 10.25 -10.42 -5.88
CA ARG A 257 10.35 -10.95 -7.25
C ARG A 257 10.07 -12.45 -7.27
N ASP A 258 10.68 -13.21 -6.36
CA ASP A 258 10.50 -14.65 -6.29
C ASP A 258 9.05 -15.03 -5.85
N VAL A 259 8.46 -14.28 -4.91
CA VAL A 259 7.04 -14.41 -4.51
C VAL A 259 6.09 -14.11 -5.68
N ALA A 260 6.32 -13.02 -6.42
CA ALA A 260 5.50 -12.68 -7.58
C ALA A 260 5.62 -13.77 -8.65
N ARG A 261 6.84 -14.26 -8.92
CA ARG A 261 7.09 -15.33 -9.88
C ARG A 261 6.44 -16.65 -9.49
N PHE A 262 6.44 -17.00 -8.20
CA PHE A 262 5.68 -18.17 -7.71
C PHE A 262 4.21 -18.10 -8.17
N TYR A 263 3.51 -16.99 -7.90
CA TYR A 263 2.11 -16.84 -8.32
C TYR A 263 1.94 -16.73 -9.84
N MET A 264 2.87 -16.09 -10.55
CA MET A 264 2.84 -16.00 -12.02
C MET A 264 2.85 -17.37 -12.72
N PHE A 265 3.50 -18.37 -12.13
CA PHE A 265 3.74 -19.68 -12.76
C PHE A 265 2.93 -20.84 -12.14
N GLN A 266 2.17 -20.61 -11.06
CA GLN A 266 1.33 -21.61 -10.39
C GLN A 266 -0.10 -21.73 -10.95
N THR A 267 -0.54 -20.79 -11.78
CA THR A 267 -1.92 -20.80 -12.33
C THR A 267 -2.16 -22.00 -13.27
N PRO A 268 -3.27 -22.76 -13.14
CA PRO A 268 -3.61 -23.86 -14.04
C PRO A 268 -3.56 -23.44 -15.52
N GLY A 269 -2.91 -24.24 -16.36
CA GLY A 269 -2.58 -23.89 -17.75
C GLY A 269 -1.26 -23.15 -17.94
N SER A 270 -0.54 -22.86 -16.85
CA SER A 270 0.81 -22.27 -16.76
C SER A 270 1.18 -21.26 -17.84
N SER A 271 1.09 -19.99 -17.47
CA SER A 271 1.63 -18.82 -18.16
C SER A 271 3.10 -18.94 -18.60
N ALA A 272 3.85 -19.89 -18.03
CA ALA A 272 5.19 -20.24 -18.49
C ALA A 272 5.19 -20.81 -19.92
N SER A 273 4.25 -21.71 -20.23
CA SER A 273 4.08 -22.25 -21.59
C SER A 273 3.76 -21.13 -22.59
N LEU A 274 2.96 -20.15 -22.16
CA LEU A 274 2.59 -18.99 -22.95
C LEU A 274 3.78 -18.08 -23.29
N LEU A 275 4.81 -18.00 -22.43
CA LEU A 275 6.06 -17.28 -22.72
C LEU A 275 7.04 -18.11 -23.56
N ALA A 276 7.03 -19.44 -23.40
CA ALA A 276 7.93 -20.36 -24.09
C ALA A 276 7.51 -20.58 -25.55
N ASP A 277 6.22 -20.82 -25.79
CA ASP A 277 5.63 -21.09 -27.10
C ASP A 277 5.15 -19.79 -27.76
N ALA A 278 5.60 -19.51 -28.98
CA ALA A 278 5.21 -18.30 -29.73
C ALA A 278 3.84 -18.45 -30.41
N ASP A 279 3.40 -19.69 -30.64
CA ASP A 279 2.18 -20.03 -31.40
C ASP A 279 1.00 -20.37 -30.48
N ASP A 280 1.17 -20.25 -29.15
CA ASP A 280 0.11 -20.47 -28.18
C ASP A 280 -1.07 -19.49 -28.42
N PRO A 281 -2.28 -19.99 -28.73
CA PRO A 281 -3.43 -19.17 -29.09
C PRO A 281 -3.87 -18.21 -27.96
N ARG A 282 -3.53 -18.51 -26.71
CA ARG A 282 -3.84 -17.66 -25.55
C ARG A 282 -3.05 -16.37 -25.55
N ARG A 283 -1.90 -16.30 -26.24
CA ARG A 283 -1.09 -15.07 -26.37
C ARG A 283 -1.92 -13.93 -26.96
N ALA A 284 -2.73 -14.21 -27.98
CA ALA A 284 -3.58 -13.20 -28.62
C ALA A 284 -4.55 -12.54 -27.62
N ALA A 285 -5.15 -13.31 -26.72
CA ALA A 285 -6.05 -12.79 -25.68
C ALA A 285 -5.32 -11.89 -24.66
N TYR A 286 -4.11 -12.28 -24.24
CA TYR A 286 -3.27 -11.46 -23.37
C TYR A 286 -2.85 -10.15 -24.05
N LEU A 287 -2.39 -10.22 -25.30
CA LEU A 287 -1.99 -9.04 -26.06
C LEU A 287 -3.18 -8.09 -26.29
N SER A 288 -4.38 -8.62 -26.52
CA SER A 288 -5.59 -7.81 -26.64
C SER A 288 -5.98 -7.09 -25.35
N ARG A 289 -5.90 -7.79 -24.19
CA ARG A 289 -6.09 -7.17 -22.87
C ARG A 289 -5.03 -6.11 -22.58
N PHE A 290 -3.79 -6.34 -23.00
CA PHE A 290 -2.71 -5.36 -22.87
C PHE A 290 -3.02 -4.09 -23.70
N ALA A 291 -3.36 -4.27 -24.97
CA ALA A 291 -3.71 -3.17 -25.88
C ALA A 291 -4.90 -2.35 -25.36
N ASP A 292 -5.94 -3.01 -24.84
CA ASP A 292 -7.09 -2.33 -24.22
C ASP A 292 -6.68 -1.52 -22.98
N LYS A 293 -5.92 -2.13 -22.06
CA LYS A 293 -5.46 -1.48 -20.84
C LYS A 293 -4.56 -0.27 -21.13
N GLU A 294 -3.52 -0.45 -21.92
CA GLU A 294 -2.58 0.63 -22.25
C GLU A 294 -3.27 1.73 -23.09
N GLY A 295 -4.13 1.33 -24.03
CA GLY A 295 -4.92 2.26 -24.82
C GLY A 295 -5.83 3.15 -23.96
N ARG A 296 -6.50 2.60 -22.94
CA ARG A 296 -7.33 3.38 -22.00
C ARG A 296 -6.52 4.38 -21.18
N GLU A 297 -5.31 4.03 -20.75
CA GLU A 297 -4.41 4.94 -20.04
C GLU A 297 -4.00 6.14 -20.92
N PHE A 298 -3.65 5.87 -22.18
CA PHE A 298 -3.37 6.92 -23.16
C PHE A 298 -4.60 7.80 -23.40
N LEU A 299 -5.78 7.21 -23.60
CA LEU A 299 -7.01 7.97 -23.78
C LEU A 299 -7.32 8.85 -22.57
N HIS A 300 -7.19 8.34 -21.35
CA HIS A 300 -7.39 9.16 -20.15
C HIS A 300 -6.44 10.37 -20.13
N ARG A 301 -5.15 10.16 -20.43
CA ARG A 301 -4.16 11.23 -20.48
C ARG A 301 -4.48 12.28 -21.56
N PHE A 302 -4.82 11.85 -22.76
CA PHE A 302 -5.18 12.76 -23.86
C PHE A 302 -6.50 13.48 -23.58
N TYR A 303 -7.48 12.81 -22.96
CA TYR A 303 -8.75 13.44 -22.60
C TYR A 303 -8.53 14.61 -21.64
N GLN A 304 -7.68 14.47 -20.63
CA GLN A 304 -7.33 15.59 -19.73
C GLN A 304 -6.62 16.74 -20.48
N LYS A 305 -5.89 16.45 -21.56
CA LYS A 305 -5.22 17.44 -22.41
C LYS A 305 -6.22 18.25 -23.27
N TYR A 306 -7.32 17.65 -23.73
CA TYR A 306 -8.25 18.24 -24.70
C TYR A 306 -9.64 18.59 -24.15
N LYS A 307 -10.05 18.08 -22.98
CA LYS A 307 -11.37 18.33 -22.40
C LYS A 307 -11.64 19.84 -22.25
N GLY A 308 -12.77 20.29 -22.77
CA GLY A 308 -13.21 21.69 -22.70
C GLY A 308 -12.48 22.64 -23.66
N LYS A 309 -11.69 22.11 -24.61
CA LYS A 309 -11.03 22.90 -25.66
C LYS A 309 -11.86 22.92 -26.94
N SER A 310 -11.93 24.07 -27.59
CA SER A 310 -12.53 24.24 -28.92
C SER A 310 -11.70 23.57 -30.02
N ALA A 311 -12.30 23.30 -31.19
CA ALA A 311 -11.60 22.64 -32.30
C ALA A 311 -10.29 23.34 -32.75
N PRO A 312 -10.22 24.70 -32.80
CA PRO A 312 -8.96 25.40 -33.09
C PRO A 312 -7.92 25.26 -31.97
N GLU A 313 -8.34 25.26 -30.70
CA GLU A 313 -7.42 25.05 -29.57
C GLU A 313 -6.85 23.63 -29.56
N GLN A 314 -7.69 22.63 -29.83
CA GLN A 314 -7.24 21.23 -29.95
C GLN A 314 -6.18 21.08 -31.05
N GLU A 315 -6.38 21.72 -32.21
CA GLU A 315 -5.40 21.72 -33.30
C GLU A 315 -4.06 22.33 -32.86
N LYS A 316 -4.11 23.51 -32.26
CA LYS A 316 -2.92 24.20 -31.77
C LYS A 316 -2.14 23.35 -30.76
N ILE A 317 -2.85 22.72 -29.82
CA ILE A 317 -2.27 21.83 -28.81
C ILE A 317 -1.63 20.60 -29.45
N LEU A 318 -2.28 20.00 -30.44
CA LEU A 318 -1.77 18.83 -31.17
C LEU A 318 -0.48 19.18 -31.93
N LEU A 319 -0.46 20.33 -32.62
CA LEU A 319 0.68 20.80 -33.41
C LEU A 319 1.85 21.28 -32.55
N ALA A 320 1.60 21.79 -31.34
CA ALA A 320 2.67 22.26 -30.43
C ALA A 320 3.65 21.15 -30.02
N SER A 321 3.25 19.88 -30.15
CA SER A 321 4.04 18.73 -29.72
C SER A 321 4.91 18.14 -30.84
N ILE A 322 4.83 18.67 -32.08
CA ILE A 322 5.53 18.12 -33.25
C ILE A 322 6.30 19.18 -34.01
N ARG A 323 7.37 18.75 -34.70
CA ARG A 323 8.05 19.61 -35.69
C ARG A 323 7.26 19.55 -37.01
N PRO A 324 6.73 20.68 -37.51
CA PRO A 324 5.88 20.70 -38.70
C PRO A 324 6.68 20.34 -39.96
N THR A 325 6.16 19.37 -40.72
CA THR A 325 6.63 19.01 -42.06
C THR A 325 5.41 18.75 -42.95
N PRO A 326 5.55 18.84 -44.29
CA PRO A 326 4.42 18.63 -45.20
C PRO A 326 3.70 17.29 -44.97
N VAL A 327 4.46 16.20 -44.78
CA VAL A 327 3.92 14.87 -44.52
C VAL A 327 3.18 14.79 -43.18
N ARG A 328 3.76 15.36 -42.12
CA ARG A 328 3.14 15.32 -40.79
C ARG A 328 1.83 16.09 -40.76
N LEU A 329 1.85 17.31 -41.30
CA LEU A 329 0.68 18.17 -41.37
C LEU A 329 -0.40 17.59 -42.30
N ALA A 330 -0.02 16.94 -43.41
CA ALA A 330 -0.94 16.18 -44.25
C ALA A 330 -1.68 15.09 -43.47
N ASN A 331 -0.94 14.23 -42.76
CA ASN A 331 -1.53 13.14 -41.98
C ASN A 331 -2.42 13.65 -40.83
N ILE A 332 -2.00 14.73 -40.15
CA ILE A 332 -2.80 15.35 -39.08
C ILE A 332 -4.10 15.91 -39.65
N HIS A 333 -4.03 16.81 -40.64
CA HIS A 333 -5.20 17.48 -41.18
C HIS A 333 -6.18 16.50 -41.82
N ARG A 334 -5.69 15.57 -42.65
CA ARG A 334 -6.54 14.56 -43.29
C ARG A 334 -7.17 13.58 -42.28
N THR A 335 -6.65 13.50 -41.05
CA THR A 335 -7.25 12.71 -39.96
C THR A 335 -8.29 13.49 -39.16
N ILE A 336 -7.99 14.73 -38.75
CA ILE A 336 -8.86 15.53 -37.87
C ILE A 336 -9.90 16.37 -38.63
N ALA A 337 -9.75 16.48 -39.96
CA ALA A 337 -10.67 17.16 -40.87
C ALA A 337 -10.81 16.34 -42.18
N PRO A 338 -11.32 15.09 -42.12
CA PRO A 338 -11.36 14.18 -43.27
C PRO A 338 -12.20 14.72 -44.43
N GLN A 339 -13.22 15.52 -44.13
CA GLN A 339 -14.10 16.18 -45.12
C GLN A 339 -13.64 17.58 -45.54
N GLY A 340 -12.48 18.05 -45.07
CA GLY A 340 -11.98 19.38 -45.43
C GLY A 340 -11.59 19.47 -46.91
N SER A 341 -11.92 20.58 -47.57
CA SER A 341 -11.62 20.80 -49.00
C SER A 341 -10.12 20.88 -49.27
N LEU A 342 -9.72 20.73 -50.54
CA LEU A 342 -8.33 20.94 -50.93
C LEU A 342 -7.86 22.37 -50.63
N GLU A 343 -8.73 23.39 -50.74
CA GLU A 343 -8.36 24.76 -50.39
C GLU A 343 -8.16 24.93 -48.88
N GLN A 344 -9.02 24.33 -48.05
CA GLN A 344 -8.86 24.34 -46.60
C GLN A 344 -7.58 23.65 -46.16
N PHE A 345 -7.24 22.52 -46.80
CA PHE A 345 -5.97 21.83 -46.57
C PHE A 345 -4.76 22.67 -46.99
N ALA A 346 -4.82 23.32 -48.16
CA ALA A 346 -3.75 24.19 -48.63
C ALA A 346 -3.53 25.38 -47.68
N ALA A 347 -4.62 25.98 -47.20
CA ALA A 347 -4.58 27.05 -46.20
C ALA A 347 -3.96 26.57 -44.88
N PHE A 348 -4.33 25.38 -44.41
CA PHE A 348 -3.76 24.77 -43.21
C PHE A 348 -2.25 24.53 -43.34
N LEU A 349 -1.78 23.99 -44.47
CA LEU A 349 -0.34 23.81 -44.72
C LEU A 349 0.39 25.15 -44.71
N LYS A 350 -0.14 26.16 -45.39
CA LYS A 350 0.46 27.51 -45.45
C LYS A 350 0.55 28.16 -44.07
N ALA A 351 -0.47 27.97 -43.22
CA ALA A 351 -0.50 28.55 -41.88
C ALA A 351 0.47 27.87 -40.89
N ASN A 352 0.83 26.61 -41.11
CA ASN A 352 1.56 25.79 -40.14
C ASN A 352 2.96 25.34 -40.59
N LEU A 353 3.34 25.57 -41.86
CA LEU A 353 4.69 25.32 -42.35
C LEU A 353 5.57 26.55 -42.20
N PRO A 354 6.83 26.40 -41.75
CA PRO A 354 7.85 27.44 -41.90
C PRO A 354 8.04 27.79 -43.39
N SER A 355 8.34 29.05 -43.70
CA SER A 355 8.49 29.56 -45.08
C SER A 355 9.46 28.73 -45.96
N GLN A 356 10.54 28.21 -45.36
CA GLN A 356 11.52 27.34 -46.03
C GLN A 356 10.98 25.94 -46.40
N ASN A 357 9.77 25.58 -45.97
CA ASN A 357 9.12 24.29 -46.24
C ASN A 357 7.83 24.44 -47.06
N GLU A 358 7.63 25.59 -47.71
CA GLU A 358 6.46 25.80 -48.57
C GLU A 358 6.37 24.74 -49.69
N VAL A 359 5.14 24.32 -49.97
CA VAL A 359 4.84 23.20 -50.87
C VAL A 359 4.17 23.76 -52.12
N PRO A 360 4.69 23.51 -53.33
CA PRO A 360 4.02 23.91 -54.57
C PRO A 360 2.61 23.33 -54.67
N ALA A 361 1.68 24.07 -55.31
CA ALA A 361 0.27 23.69 -55.39
C ALA A 361 0.04 22.26 -55.93
N GLU A 362 0.82 21.85 -56.93
CA GLU A 362 0.78 20.49 -57.49
C GLU A 362 1.12 19.41 -56.44
N ARG A 363 2.12 19.67 -55.59
CA ARG A 363 2.51 18.76 -54.49
C ARG A 363 1.50 18.79 -53.35
N VAL A 364 0.82 19.92 -53.10
CA VAL A 364 -0.29 19.99 -52.12
C VAL A 364 -1.43 19.04 -52.54
N GLY A 365 -1.83 19.05 -53.82
CA GLY A 365 -2.83 18.13 -54.36
C GLY A 365 -2.44 16.65 -54.17
N ARG A 366 -1.18 16.31 -54.46
CA ARG A 366 -0.66 14.95 -54.23
C ARG A 366 -0.69 14.54 -52.76
N LEU A 367 -0.26 15.41 -51.84
CA LEU A 367 -0.32 15.13 -50.40
C LEU A 367 -1.76 14.93 -49.90
N TYR A 368 -2.71 15.72 -50.42
CA TYR A 368 -4.13 15.63 -50.06
C TYR A 368 -4.74 14.27 -50.39
N GLN A 369 -4.45 13.76 -51.61
CA GLN A 369 -4.91 12.45 -52.07
C GLN A 369 -4.15 11.31 -51.37
N GLN A 370 -2.82 11.39 -51.32
CA GLN A 370 -1.98 10.31 -50.79
C GLN A 370 -2.27 10.02 -49.31
N TYR A 371 -2.47 11.05 -48.49
CA TYR A 371 -2.67 10.91 -47.04
C TYR A 371 -4.14 10.99 -46.61
N ALA A 372 -5.07 10.73 -47.53
CA ALA A 372 -6.47 10.53 -47.15
C ALA A 372 -6.61 9.40 -46.12
N MET A 373 -7.59 9.53 -45.22
CA MET A 373 -7.74 8.70 -44.02
C MET A 373 -7.90 7.21 -44.34
N GLU A 374 -8.51 6.88 -45.48
CA GLU A 374 -8.79 5.55 -46.00
C GLU A 374 -7.57 4.81 -46.55
N ASN A 375 -6.49 5.52 -46.90
CA ASN A 375 -5.30 4.92 -47.51
C ASN A 375 -4.30 4.36 -46.48
N TRP A 376 -4.46 4.71 -45.21
CA TRP A 376 -3.49 4.40 -44.16
C TRP A 376 -4.18 3.99 -42.86
N SER A 377 -3.66 2.95 -42.21
CA SER A 377 -4.13 2.55 -40.88
C SER A 377 -3.96 3.68 -39.86
N LEU A 378 -4.70 3.64 -38.74
CA LEU A 378 -4.53 4.60 -37.66
C LEU A 378 -3.10 4.60 -37.11
N ALA A 379 -2.48 3.42 -37.04
CA ALA A 379 -1.09 3.26 -36.61
C ALA A 379 -0.12 3.99 -37.55
N ASP A 380 -0.28 3.81 -38.87
CA ASP A 380 0.56 4.45 -39.88
C ASP A 380 0.39 5.97 -39.88
N ARG A 381 -0.86 6.44 -39.76
CA ARG A 381 -1.16 7.89 -39.68
C ARG A 381 -0.50 8.54 -38.48
N GLY A 382 -0.52 7.89 -37.31
CA GLY A 382 0.20 8.35 -36.12
C GLY A 382 1.71 8.36 -36.31
N TYR A 383 2.27 7.29 -36.88
CA TYR A 383 3.70 7.20 -37.17
C TYR A 383 4.18 8.33 -38.10
N LEU A 384 3.49 8.53 -39.23
CA LEU A 384 3.80 9.56 -40.22
C LEU A 384 3.59 10.98 -39.68
N ALA A 385 2.59 11.18 -38.82
CA ALA A 385 2.37 12.44 -38.10
C ALA A 385 3.39 12.68 -36.98
N SER A 386 4.09 11.64 -36.52
CA SER A 386 4.88 11.65 -35.28
C SER A 386 4.03 12.06 -34.06
N VAL A 387 2.78 11.59 -34.03
CA VAL A 387 1.80 11.78 -32.96
C VAL A 387 1.31 10.40 -32.52
N HIS A 388 0.97 10.22 -31.24
CA HIS A 388 0.39 8.95 -30.80
C HIS A 388 -0.92 8.66 -31.57
N PRO A 389 -1.08 7.47 -32.18
CA PRO A 389 -2.27 7.16 -32.98
C PRO A 389 -3.62 7.41 -32.27
N LEU A 390 -3.75 7.00 -31.00
CA LEU A 390 -4.96 7.26 -30.20
C LEU A 390 -5.19 8.75 -29.87
N GLU A 391 -4.14 9.57 -29.88
CA GLU A 391 -4.29 11.03 -29.70
C GLU A 391 -4.92 11.65 -30.95
N LEU A 392 -4.44 11.26 -32.14
CA LEU A 392 -5.03 11.69 -33.42
C LEU A 392 -6.49 11.24 -33.54
N TRP A 393 -6.76 9.98 -33.21
CA TRP A 393 -8.13 9.45 -33.21
C TRP A 393 -9.02 10.23 -32.25
N MET A 394 -8.55 10.51 -31.02
CA MET A 394 -9.34 11.24 -30.02
C MET A 394 -9.70 12.65 -30.49
N VAL A 395 -8.75 13.38 -31.06
CA VAL A 395 -9.01 14.74 -31.57
C VAL A 395 -10.02 14.70 -32.72
N ALA A 396 -9.90 13.74 -33.64
CA ALA A 396 -10.89 13.55 -34.70
C ALA A 396 -12.28 13.21 -34.14
N TYR A 397 -12.35 12.32 -33.13
CA TYR A 397 -13.60 11.92 -32.48
C TYR A 397 -14.26 13.09 -31.74
N LEU A 398 -13.48 13.91 -31.02
CA LEU A 398 -13.96 15.11 -30.32
C LEU A 398 -14.54 16.16 -31.27
N ARG A 399 -13.97 16.31 -32.46
CA ARG A 399 -14.48 17.23 -33.49
C ARG A 399 -15.81 16.75 -34.07
N ALA A 400 -15.98 15.45 -34.24
CA ALA A 400 -17.22 14.86 -34.73
C ALA A 400 -18.30 14.78 -33.63
N ASN A 401 -17.92 14.79 -32.35
CA ASN A 401 -18.81 14.59 -31.21
C ASN A 401 -18.52 15.62 -30.11
N GLU A 402 -19.04 16.83 -30.30
CA GLU A 402 -18.87 17.91 -29.33
C GLU A 402 -19.44 17.52 -27.96
N GLY A 403 -18.67 17.77 -26.89
CA GLY A 403 -19.06 17.43 -25.52
C GLY A 403 -18.95 15.94 -25.16
N ALA A 404 -18.36 15.10 -26.02
CA ALA A 404 -18.18 13.68 -25.71
C ALA A 404 -17.42 13.45 -24.40
N THR A 405 -17.94 12.52 -23.60
CA THR A 405 -17.35 12.10 -22.34
C THR A 405 -16.23 11.07 -22.56
N LEU A 406 -15.32 10.95 -21.59
CA LEU A 406 -14.29 9.90 -21.60
C LEU A 406 -14.90 8.50 -21.74
N SER A 407 -16.01 8.21 -21.08
CA SER A 407 -16.66 6.90 -21.15
C SER A 407 -17.16 6.58 -22.56
N GLN A 408 -17.71 7.58 -23.27
CA GLN A 408 -18.11 7.41 -24.68
C GLN A 408 -16.89 7.18 -25.59
N MET A 409 -15.78 7.90 -25.38
CA MET A 409 -14.55 7.68 -26.15
C MET A 409 -13.95 6.29 -25.90
N VAL A 410 -13.95 5.82 -24.65
CA VAL A 410 -13.48 4.46 -24.32
C VAL A 410 -14.39 3.40 -24.95
N ALA A 411 -15.70 3.61 -24.98
CA ALA A 411 -16.59 2.69 -25.69
C ALA A 411 -16.33 2.70 -27.21
N ALA A 412 -16.18 3.89 -27.81
CA ALA A 412 -16.03 4.04 -29.26
C ALA A 412 -14.67 3.59 -29.81
N SER A 413 -13.59 3.67 -29.02
CA SER A 413 -12.23 3.32 -29.46
C SER A 413 -11.85 1.85 -29.29
N ASP A 414 -12.80 0.95 -29.07
CA ASP A 414 -12.48 -0.46 -28.78
C ASP A 414 -11.61 -1.10 -29.86
N LYS A 415 -11.98 -0.90 -31.14
CA LYS A 415 -11.22 -1.42 -32.29
C LYS A 415 -9.90 -0.68 -32.47
N GLU A 416 -9.90 0.62 -32.28
CA GLU A 416 -8.75 1.49 -32.49
C GLU A 416 -7.67 1.25 -31.44
N ARG A 417 -8.06 0.94 -30.20
CA ARG A 417 -7.11 0.47 -29.18
C ARG A 417 -6.47 -0.84 -29.58
N GLN A 418 -7.14 -1.74 -30.31
CA GLN A 418 -6.51 -2.96 -30.80
C GLN A 418 -5.62 -2.70 -32.03
N GLU A 419 -6.10 -1.89 -32.99
CA GLU A 419 -5.43 -1.55 -34.25
C GLU A 419 -4.07 -0.88 -34.02
N VAL A 420 -3.97 0.03 -33.06
CA VAL A 420 -2.72 0.74 -32.73
C VAL A 420 -1.61 -0.21 -32.27
N TYR A 421 -1.99 -1.39 -31.78
CA TYR A 421 -1.07 -2.46 -31.40
C TYR A 421 -1.06 -3.62 -32.40
N GLN A 422 -1.57 -3.47 -33.63
CA GLN A 422 -1.57 -4.55 -34.62
C GLN A 422 -0.16 -5.09 -34.89
N TRP A 423 0.85 -4.23 -34.87
CA TRP A 423 2.27 -4.60 -34.97
C TRP A 423 2.71 -5.59 -33.87
N LEU A 424 2.06 -5.56 -32.70
CA LEU A 424 2.35 -6.43 -31.56
C LEU A 424 1.84 -7.85 -31.79
N PHE A 425 0.83 -8.07 -32.63
CA PHE A 425 0.30 -9.40 -32.94
C PHE A 425 1.15 -10.18 -33.96
N SER A 426 2.18 -9.55 -34.55
CA SER A 426 3.11 -10.23 -35.46
C SER A 426 4.11 -11.13 -34.72
N THR A 427 4.18 -12.41 -35.11
CA THR A 427 5.04 -13.45 -34.50
C THR A 427 6.54 -13.15 -34.58
N HIS A 428 6.99 -12.35 -35.55
CA HIS A 428 8.40 -11.95 -35.72
C HIS A 428 8.89 -11.01 -34.60
N ARG A 429 8.00 -10.51 -33.72
CA ARG A 429 8.33 -9.63 -32.59
C ARG A 429 8.17 -10.32 -31.22
N LYS A 430 8.48 -11.62 -31.15
CA LYS A 430 8.36 -12.45 -29.93
C LYS A 430 8.88 -11.75 -28.66
N HIS A 431 10.07 -11.16 -28.70
CA HIS A 431 10.63 -10.51 -27.51
C HIS A 431 9.77 -9.33 -27.01
N ALA A 432 9.21 -8.52 -27.90
CA ALA A 432 8.35 -7.40 -27.52
C ALA A 432 7.03 -7.91 -26.91
N GLN A 433 6.43 -8.94 -27.51
CA GLN A 433 5.25 -9.62 -26.98
C GLN A 433 5.51 -10.20 -25.58
N ASP A 434 6.60 -10.95 -25.42
CA ASP A 434 6.97 -11.61 -24.17
C ASP A 434 7.11 -10.62 -23.03
N ARG A 435 7.67 -9.41 -23.29
CA ARG A 435 7.77 -8.36 -22.25
C ARG A 435 6.41 -7.83 -21.82
N ARG A 436 5.45 -7.67 -22.74
CA ARG A 436 4.10 -7.17 -22.42
C ARG A 436 3.26 -8.23 -21.73
N ILE A 437 3.33 -9.46 -22.23
CA ILE A 437 2.74 -10.64 -21.60
C ILE A 437 3.28 -10.80 -20.19
N ALA A 438 4.61 -10.79 -20.01
CA ALA A 438 5.22 -10.90 -18.68
C ALA A 438 4.75 -9.78 -17.73
N GLY A 439 4.54 -8.56 -18.23
CA GLY A 439 3.95 -7.47 -17.46
C GLY A 439 2.50 -7.73 -17.03
N LEU A 440 1.66 -8.34 -17.88
CA LEU A 440 0.31 -8.75 -17.49
C LEU A 440 0.33 -9.91 -16.49
N LEU A 441 1.21 -10.89 -16.70
CA LEU A 441 1.39 -12.00 -15.76
C LEU A 441 1.87 -11.50 -14.40
N GLU A 442 2.78 -10.53 -14.35
CA GLU A 442 3.18 -9.86 -13.11
C GLU A 442 1.96 -9.25 -12.41
N VAL A 443 1.10 -8.53 -13.13
CA VAL A 443 -0.14 -7.98 -12.57
C VAL A 443 -1.03 -9.07 -11.99
N GLU A 444 -1.23 -10.18 -12.69
CA GLU A 444 -2.02 -11.33 -12.21
C GLU A 444 -1.39 -11.97 -10.96
N GLY A 445 -0.06 -12.14 -10.94
CA GLY A 445 0.66 -12.60 -9.75
C GLY A 445 0.45 -11.66 -8.55
N PHE A 446 0.46 -10.35 -8.77
CA PHE A 446 0.16 -9.38 -7.72
C PHE A 446 -1.31 -9.33 -7.29
N LEU A 447 -2.26 -9.76 -8.13
CA LEU A 447 -3.66 -9.97 -7.72
C LEU A 447 -3.77 -11.13 -6.72
N GLU A 448 -3.02 -12.21 -6.91
CA GLU A 448 -2.97 -13.31 -5.93
C GLU A 448 -2.30 -12.88 -4.61
N ILE A 449 -1.19 -12.12 -4.69
CA ILE A 449 -0.57 -11.49 -3.51
C ILE A 449 -1.59 -10.59 -2.80
N HIS A 450 -2.33 -9.77 -3.54
CA HIS A 450 -3.35 -8.89 -2.98
C HIS A 450 -4.48 -9.68 -2.31
N ARG A 451 -4.98 -10.76 -2.94
CA ARG A 451 -5.98 -11.66 -2.34
C ARG A 451 -5.50 -12.25 -1.02
N GLN A 452 -4.24 -12.69 -0.96
CA GLN A 452 -3.61 -13.18 0.27
C GLN A 452 -3.49 -12.06 1.32
N TRP A 453 -3.06 -10.87 0.91
CA TRP A 453 -2.94 -9.72 1.80
C TRP A 453 -4.30 -9.26 2.36
N LYS A 454 -5.38 -9.30 1.56
CA LYS A 454 -6.76 -9.00 2.02
C LYS A 454 -7.19 -9.98 3.12
N LYS A 455 -6.89 -11.28 2.99
CA LYS A 455 -7.15 -12.27 4.04
C LYS A 455 -6.40 -11.92 5.34
N MET A 456 -5.19 -11.36 5.22
CA MET A 456 -4.36 -10.90 6.34
C MET A 456 -4.62 -9.43 6.75
N GLY A 457 -5.80 -8.88 6.45
CA GLY A 457 -6.22 -7.56 6.93
C GLY A 457 -5.67 -6.36 6.15
N TYR A 458 -5.14 -6.53 4.93
CA TYR A 458 -4.80 -5.39 4.08
C TYR A 458 -6.05 -4.59 3.69
N PRO A 459 -6.08 -3.26 3.88
CA PRO A 459 -7.35 -2.53 3.91
C PRO A 459 -7.81 -2.03 2.54
N PHE A 460 -6.98 -2.06 1.50
CA PHE A 460 -7.28 -1.44 0.20
C PHE A 460 -7.72 -2.46 -0.85
N ASP A 461 -8.51 -2.00 -1.83
CA ASP A 461 -9.08 -2.84 -2.88
C ASP A 461 -8.16 -3.03 -4.08
N SER A 462 -6.99 -2.40 -4.04
CA SER A 462 -5.92 -2.61 -5.01
C SER A 462 -4.55 -2.51 -4.36
N LEU A 463 -3.57 -3.12 -5.02
CA LEU A 463 -2.16 -3.16 -4.64
C LEU A 463 -1.33 -2.71 -5.86
N VAL A 464 -0.20 -2.05 -5.63
CA VAL A 464 0.70 -1.64 -6.72
C VAL A 464 1.47 -2.86 -7.23
N PRO A 465 1.29 -3.30 -8.49
CA PRO A 465 1.89 -4.52 -9.00
C PRO A 465 3.36 -4.29 -9.37
N SER A 466 4.21 -4.16 -8.36
CA SER A 466 5.64 -3.90 -8.50
C SER A 466 6.43 -4.49 -7.34
N TYR A 467 7.67 -4.91 -7.57
CA TYR A 467 8.57 -5.34 -6.49
C TYR A 467 8.83 -4.23 -5.45
N ALA A 468 8.61 -2.96 -5.82
CA ALA A 468 8.65 -1.82 -4.90
C ALA A 468 7.61 -1.93 -3.76
N THR A 469 6.58 -2.77 -3.91
CA THR A 469 5.62 -3.08 -2.84
C THR A 469 6.30 -3.64 -1.59
N ALA A 470 7.42 -4.36 -1.72
CA ALA A 470 8.21 -4.82 -0.58
C ALA A 470 8.82 -3.67 0.26
N LEU A 471 8.81 -2.45 -0.26
CA LEU A 471 9.41 -1.26 0.33
C LEU A 471 8.37 -0.18 0.68
N GLY A 472 7.07 -0.46 0.55
CA GLY A 472 6.00 0.46 0.97
C GLY A 472 5.21 1.13 -0.16
N ALA A 473 5.53 0.87 -1.44
CA ALA A 473 4.88 1.52 -2.58
C ALA A 473 3.35 1.33 -2.64
N SER A 474 2.83 0.27 -2.01
CA SER A 474 1.39 0.01 -1.94
C SER A 474 0.68 0.74 -0.79
N ALA A 475 1.41 1.44 0.07
CA ALA A 475 0.95 2.06 1.31
C ALA A 475 0.25 1.07 2.27
N ASP A 476 -0.04 1.51 3.48
CA ASP A 476 -0.87 0.78 4.45
C ASP A 476 -1.59 1.76 5.39
N ARG A 477 -2.43 1.24 6.29
CA ARG A 477 -2.96 1.96 7.45
C ARG A 477 -2.21 1.50 8.72
N PRO A 478 -1.85 2.39 9.65
CA PRO A 478 -1.25 1.98 10.92
C PRO A 478 -2.07 0.89 11.65
N ALA A 479 -3.40 1.04 11.70
CA ALA A 479 -4.27 0.04 12.31
C ALA A 479 -4.25 -1.33 11.62
N ALA A 480 -4.08 -1.38 10.29
CA ALA A 480 -4.00 -2.63 9.53
C ALA A 480 -2.66 -3.36 9.76
N LEU A 481 -1.57 -2.62 10.04
CA LEU A 481 -0.33 -3.23 10.51
C LEU A 481 -0.50 -3.83 11.92
N ALA A 482 -1.21 -3.14 12.82
CA ALA A 482 -1.53 -3.67 14.14
C ALA A 482 -2.40 -4.94 14.04
N GLU A 483 -3.36 -4.98 13.12
CA GLU A 483 -4.16 -6.20 12.83
C GLU A 483 -3.27 -7.36 12.36
N MET A 484 -2.32 -7.10 11.45
CA MET A 484 -1.35 -8.10 11.01
C MET A 484 -0.50 -8.63 12.17
N MET A 485 -0.05 -7.75 13.06
CA MET A 485 0.66 -8.17 14.28
C MET A 485 -0.22 -9.02 15.19
N GLY A 486 -1.51 -8.67 15.28
CA GLY A 486 -2.51 -9.46 15.97
C GLY A 486 -2.62 -10.88 15.40
N ILE A 487 -2.60 -11.07 14.08
CA ILE A 487 -2.60 -12.39 13.45
C ILE A 487 -1.37 -13.21 13.88
N ILE A 488 -0.18 -12.59 13.85
CA ILE A 488 1.08 -13.24 14.24
C ILE A 488 1.03 -13.69 15.71
N VAL A 489 0.67 -12.78 16.63
CA VAL A 489 0.60 -13.06 18.08
C VAL A 489 -0.56 -14.01 18.45
N ASN A 490 -1.58 -14.10 17.60
CA ASN A 490 -2.67 -15.07 17.72
C ASN A 490 -2.39 -16.42 17.05
N GLY A 491 -1.14 -16.73 16.70
CA GLY A 491 -0.78 -18.02 16.12
C GLY A 491 -1.40 -18.25 14.74
N GLY A 492 -1.52 -17.19 13.94
CA GLY A 492 -2.10 -17.24 12.59
C GLY A 492 -3.61 -17.06 12.52
N VAL A 493 -4.29 -16.87 13.66
CA VAL A 493 -5.73 -16.62 13.71
C VAL A 493 -6.03 -15.13 13.56
N ARG A 494 -6.86 -14.78 12.57
CA ARG A 494 -7.42 -13.45 12.44
C ARG A 494 -8.62 -13.31 13.37
N LYS A 495 -8.47 -12.51 14.43
CA LYS A 495 -9.54 -12.17 15.37
C LYS A 495 -10.03 -10.74 15.10
N ALA A 496 -11.33 -10.54 15.18
CA ALA A 496 -11.91 -9.21 15.04
C ALA A 496 -11.49 -8.29 16.20
N GLY A 497 -11.23 -7.02 15.88
CA GLY A 497 -11.10 -5.97 16.88
C GLY A 497 -12.43 -5.73 17.60
N GLN A 498 -12.39 -5.42 18.89
CA GLN A 498 -13.54 -4.99 19.68
C GLN A 498 -13.24 -3.63 20.30
N ARG A 499 -14.12 -2.66 20.04
CA ARG A 499 -14.07 -1.28 20.59
C ARG A 499 -15.15 -1.04 21.65
N ILE A 500 -16.27 -1.76 21.54
CA ILE A 500 -17.44 -1.66 22.41
C ILE A 500 -17.64 -3.02 23.10
N ALA A 501 -17.67 -3.01 24.43
CA ALA A 501 -17.92 -4.17 25.26
C ALA A 501 -19.42 -4.46 25.40
N SER A 502 -20.22 -3.42 25.66
CA SER A 502 -21.68 -3.54 25.79
C SER A 502 -22.42 -2.26 25.42
N LEU A 503 -23.68 -2.44 25.02
CA LEU A 503 -24.67 -1.38 24.78
C LEU A 503 -25.86 -1.65 25.69
N HIS A 504 -26.33 -0.63 26.40
CA HIS A 504 -27.46 -0.72 27.31
C HIS A 504 -28.48 0.34 26.96
N PHE A 505 -29.57 -0.08 26.33
CA PHE A 505 -30.63 0.78 25.85
C PHE A 505 -31.71 0.93 26.91
N ALA A 506 -32.28 2.13 27.00
CA ALA A 506 -33.54 2.43 27.67
C ALA A 506 -33.63 1.89 29.11
N SER A 507 -32.57 2.12 29.89
CA SER A 507 -32.44 1.59 31.26
C SER A 507 -33.62 2.02 32.13
N GLY A 508 -34.24 1.09 32.85
CA GLY A 508 -35.39 1.37 33.70
C GLY A 508 -36.71 1.54 32.93
N THR A 509 -36.77 1.14 31.66
CA THR A 509 -38.00 1.17 30.84
C THR A 509 -38.40 -0.25 30.41
N PRO A 510 -39.66 -0.49 29.98
CA PRO A 510 -40.06 -1.77 29.40
C PRO A 510 -39.28 -2.19 28.14
N TYR A 511 -38.54 -1.28 27.52
CA TYR A 511 -37.70 -1.52 26.35
C TYR A 511 -36.22 -1.75 26.72
N GLU A 512 -35.89 -1.86 28.01
CA GLU A 512 -34.52 -2.03 28.48
C GLU A 512 -33.85 -3.24 27.80
N THR A 513 -32.73 -2.98 27.13
CA THR A 513 -32.03 -4.00 26.34
C THR A 513 -30.53 -3.92 26.55
N MET A 514 -29.92 -5.01 27.02
CA MET A 514 -28.46 -5.15 27.14
C MET A 514 -27.92 -5.99 25.98
N LEU A 515 -27.13 -5.38 25.10
CA LEU A 515 -26.43 -6.07 24.02
C LEU A 515 -24.95 -6.22 24.38
N LYS A 516 -24.46 -7.46 24.26
CA LYS A 516 -23.04 -7.79 24.34
C LYS A 516 -22.66 -8.57 23.10
N ARG A 517 -21.39 -8.47 22.71
CA ARG A 517 -20.87 -9.26 21.59
C ARG A 517 -21.01 -10.74 21.92
N SER A 518 -21.52 -11.53 20.97
CA SER A 518 -21.54 -12.98 21.12
C SER A 518 -20.12 -13.53 21.25
N LYS A 519 -19.96 -14.58 22.07
CA LYS A 519 -18.68 -15.29 22.23
C LYS A 519 -18.27 -16.08 20.97
N SER A 520 -19.22 -16.32 20.06
CA SER A 520 -18.98 -16.96 18.75
C SER A 520 -18.43 -15.96 17.73
N GLY A 521 -17.22 -15.45 18.00
CA GLY A 521 -16.49 -14.67 17.01
C GLY A 521 -16.17 -15.52 15.78
N VAL A 522 -16.29 -14.95 14.58
CA VAL A 522 -15.72 -15.57 13.38
C VAL A 522 -14.20 -15.50 13.51
N HIS A 523 -13.60 -16.67 13.71
CA HIS A 523 -12.16 -16.86 13.76
C HIS A 523 -11.73 -17.55 12.47
N GLU A 524 -10.84 -16.93 11.73
CA GLU A 524 -10.27 -17.54 10.53
C GLU A 524 -8.78 -17.83 10.77
N GLN A 525 -8.37 -19.09 10.62
CA GLN A 525 -6.96 -19.46 10.58
C GLN A 525 -6.43 -19.04 9.20
N VAL A 526 -5.76 -17.90 9.14
CA VAL A 526 -5.28 -17.31 7.87
C VAL A 526 -3.82 -17.65 7.56
N LEU A 527 -3.06 -18.14 8.56
CA LEU A 527 -1.69 -18.65 8.44
C LEU A 527 -1.55 -19.91 9.26
N ALA A 528 -0.65 -20.84 8.92
CA ALA A 528 -0.33 -21.93 9.83
C ALA A 528 0.29 -21.40 11.16
N PRO A 529 0.01 -22.03 12.32
CA PRO A 529 0.61 -21.63 13.59
C PRO A 529 2.14 -21.58 13.58
N GLU A 530 2.77 -22.51 12.86
CA GLU A 530 4.22 -22.61 12.69
C GLU A 530 4.77 -21.42 11.91
N VAL A 531 4.07 -20.97 10.85
CA VAL A 531 4.42 -19.76 10.10
C VAL A 531 4.34 -18.54 11.00
N ALA A 532 3.24 -18.38 11.74
CA ALA A 532 3.08 -17.28 12.68
C ALA A 532 4.18 -17.28 13.75
N ARG A 533 4.57 -18.46 14.26
CA ARG A 533 5.65 -18.61 15.24
C ARG A 533 7.01 -18.22 14.66
N ALA A 534 7.37 -18.73 13.48
CA ALA A 534 8.62 -18.39 12.81
C ALA A 534 8.74 -16.88 12.57
N VAL A 535 7.65 -16.23 12.14
CA VAL A 535 7.60 -14.78 11.98
C VAL A 535 7.77 -14.06 13.32
N ALA A 536 7.06 -14.49 14.36
CA ALA A 536 7.13 -13.90 15.70
C ALA A 536 8.56 -13.94 16.27
N ASP A 537 9.28 -15.04 16.05
CA ASP A 537 10.66 -15.19 16.52
C ASP A 537 11.62 -14.27 15.74
N VAL A 538 11.49 -14.16 14.41
CA VAL A 538 12.36 -13.28 13.60
C VAL A 538 12.12 -11.79 13.90
N ILE A 539 10.87 -11.36 14.13
CA ILE A 539 10.61 -9.94 14.46
C ILE A 539 11.08 -9.58 15.88
N ARG A 540 11.27 -10.55 16.79
CA ARG A 540 11.95 -10.31 18.07
C ARG A 540 13.43 -10.00 17.84
N GLU A 541 14.09 -10.65 16.87
CA GLU A 541 15.48 -10.36 16.54
C GLU A 541 15.71 -8.95 15.99
N VAL A 542 14.71 -8.38 15.30
CA VAL A 542 14.75 -6.98 14.84
C VAL A 542 14.89 -6.02 16.03
N VAL A 543 14.33 -6.38 17.19
CA VAL A 543 14.42 -5.62 18.43
C VAL A 543 15.65 -6.00 19.25
N SER A 544 16.04 -7.28 19.34
CA SER A 544 17.22 -7.65 20.14
C SER A 544 18.52 -7.14 19.53
N ASP A 545 18.67 -7.26 18.20
CA ASP A 545 19.94 -7.13 17.47
C ASP A 545 19.83 -6.28 16.19
N GLY A 546 18.63 -5.77 15.88
CA GLY A 546 18.34 -5.05 14.65
C GLY A 546 18.03 -3.57 14.83
N THR A 547 17.25 -3.05 13.88
CA THR A 547 16.91 -1.62 13.78
C THR A 547 16.07 -1.07 14.94
N ALA A 548 15.47 -1.91 15.79
CA ALA A 548 14.58 -1.50 16.88
C ALA A 548 15.20 -1.67 18.29
N ARG A 549 16.53 -1.79 18.40
CA ARG A 549 17.24 -2.08 19.67
C ARG A 549 16.95 -1.16 20.86
N ARG A 550 16.50 0.08 20.60
CA ARG A 550 16.17 1.08 21.64
C ARG A 550 15.02 0.67 22.57
N VAL A 551 14.14 -0.24 22.16
CA VAL A 551 12.99 -0.68 22.99
C VAL A 551 13.22 -2.01 23.70
N LYS A 552 14.40 -2.64 23.51
CA LYS A 552 14.72 -3.98 24.03
C LYS A 552 14.44 -4.14 25.54
N ASN A 553 14.76 -3.11 26.33
CA ASN A 553 14.64 -3.12 27.79
C ASN A 553 13.58 -2.13 28.31
N ALA A 554 12.64 -1.70 27.47
CA ALA A 554 11.69 -0.65 27.84
C ALA A 554 10.57 -1.13 28.78
N PHE A 555 10.15 -2.38 28.64
CA PHE A 555 9.06 -2.97 29.43
C PHE A 555 9.66 -3.94 30.45
N VAL A 556 9.69 -3.52 31.70
CA VAL A 556 10.24 -4.29 32.83
C VAL A 556 9.13 -4.51 33.82
N LYS A 557 8.92 -5.78 34.20
CA LYS A 557 7.91 -6.15 35.17
C LYS A 557 8.28 -5.70 36.59
N ALA A 558 7.31 -5.76 37.51
CA ALA A 558 7.55 -5.52 38.92
C ALA A 558 8.63 -6.43 39.55
N ASP A 559 8.80 -7.65 39.02
CA ASP A 559 9.84 -8.61 39.44
C ASP A 559 11.24 -8.37 38.81
N GLY A 560 11.38 -7.33 37.99
CA GLY A 560 12.62 -6.99 37.28
C GLY A 560 12.83 -7.74 35.96
N SER A 561 11.97 -8.70 35.60
CA SER A 561 12.06 -9.41 34.33
C SER A 561 11.63 -8.53 33.14
N ILE A 562 12.31 -8.68 32.01
CA ILE A 562 12.02 -7.91 30.80
C ILE A 562 10.89 -8.59 30.02
N ILE A 563 9.87 -7.82 29.64
CA ILE A 563 8.84 -8.27 28.71
C ILE A 563 9.41 -8.13 27.28
N PRO A 564 9.59 -9.22 26.53
CA PRO A 564 10.21 -9.14 25.21
C PRO A 564 9.32 -8.37 24.24
N VAL A 565 9.94 -7.49 23.45
CA VAL A 565 9.27 -6.76 22.38
C VAL A 565 9.71 -7.35 21.04
N GLY A 566 8.77 -7.57 20.14
CA GLY A 566 9.03 -7.86 18.73
C GLY A 566 8.43 -6.78 17.85
N GLY A 567 8.92 -6.64 16.62
CA GLY A 567 8.30 -5.71 15.68
C GLY A 567 9.07 -5.47 14.39
N LYS A 568 8.49 -4.63 13.55
CA LYS A 568 9.13 -4.14 12.33
C LYS A 568 9.04 -2.63 12.20
N THR A 569 10.17 -2.06 11.83
CA THR A 569 10.37 -0.65 11.53
C THR A 569 10.13 -0.32 10.06
N GLY A 570 9.69 0.91 9.78
CA GLY A 570 9.67 1.45 8.43
C GLY A 570 9.84 2.96 8.44
N THR A 571 10.49 3.47 7.39
CA THR A 571 10.63 4.89 7.10
C THR A 571 10.23 5.07 5.64
N GLY A 572 9.32 6.00 5.36
CA GLY A 572 8.91 6.40 4.02
C GLY A 572 9.30 7.85 3.78
N ASP A 573 9.87 8.13 2.61
CA ASP A 573 10.20 9.47 2.16
C ASP A 573 9.55 9.68 0.80
N GLN A 574 8.37 10.30 0.78
CA GLN A 574 7.60 10.46 -0.45
C GLN A 574 8.03 11.72 -1.16
N ARG A 575 8.47 11.54 -2.40
CA ARG A 575 8.93 12.61 -3.27
C ARG A 575 8.20 12.54 -4.59
N PHE A 576 7.97 13.70 -5.18
CA PHE A 576 7.56 13.81 -6.57
C PHE A 576 8.77 14.22 -7.37
N ASP A 577 9.18 13.33 -8.26
CA ASP A 577 10.37 13.48 -9.08
C ASP A 577 9.97 13.65 -10.54
N VAL A 578 10.59 14.63 -11.23
CA VAL A 578 10.42 14.85 -12.67
C VAL A 578 11.70 14.45 -13.36
N TYR A 579 11.59 13.56 -14.35
CA TYR A 579 12.73 13.07 -15.13
C TYR A 579 12.70 13.60 -16.56
N GLY A 580 13.86 14.00 -17.08
CA GLY A 580 14.07 14.33 -18.47
C GLY A 580 14.49 13.14 -19.33
N GLY A 581 14.83 13.42 -20.59
CA GLY A 581 15.40 12.43 -21.50
C GLY A 581 16.63 11.74 -20.89
N GLY A 582 16.73 10.41 -21.09
CA GLY A 582 17.81 9.59 -20.54
C GLY A 582 17.72 9.31 -19.03
N GLY A 583 16.59 9.62 -18.37
CA GLY A 583 16.39 9.34 -16.94
C GLY A 583 17.07 10.34 -16.02
N ARG A 584 17.48 11.51 -16.53
CA ARG A 584 18.07 12.58 -15.72
C ARG A 584 17.00 13.21 -14.81
N LEU A 585 17.22 13.18 -13.50
CA LEU A 585 16.36 13.89 -12.54
C LEU A 585 16.46 15.41 -12.76
N ILE A 586 15.34 16.07 -13.02
CA ILE A 586 15.24 17.52 -13.26
C ILE A 586 14.73 18.22 -12.00
N GLU A 587 13.71 17.64 -11.35
CA GLU A 587 13.08 18.21 -10.18
C GLU A 587 12.81 17.11 -9.16
N SER A 588 12.92 17.43 -7.87
CA SER A 588 12.50 16.56 -6.78
C SER A 588 11.91 17.37 -5.64
N ARG A 589 10.63 17.15 -5.34
CA ARG A 589 9.90 17.84 -4.26
C ARG A 589 9.42 16.86 -3.19
N PHE A 590 9.63 17.22 -1.93
CA PHE A 590 9.11 16.43 -0.80
C PHE A 590 7.59 16.58 -0.70
N VAL A 591 6.91 15.45 -0.49
CA VAL A 591 5.44 15.38 -0.33
C VAL A 591 5.09 15.11 1.13
N ASN A 592 5.73 14.12 1.75
CA ASN A 592 5.61 13.82 3.16
C ASN A 592 6.75 12.89 3.60
N ARG A 593 6.92 12.77 4.92
CA ARG A 593 7.82 11.80 5.56
C ARG A 593 7.07 11.04 6.64
N SER A 594 7.26 9.74 6.69
CA SER A 594 6.68 8.86 7.69
C SER A 594 7.75 7.99 8.35
N ALA A 595 7.54 7.66 9.61
CA ALA A 595 8.29 6.62 10.32
C ALA A 595 7.31 5.83 11.17
N THR A 596 7.36 4.51 11.08
CA THR A 596 6.45 3.63 11.81
C THR A 596 7.19 2.48 12.47
N PHE A 597 6.72 2.09 13.63
CA PHE A 597 7.06 0.85 14.30
C PHE A 597 5.78 0.07 14.60
N VAL A 598 5.60 -1.08 13.96
CA VAL A 598 4.57 -2.06 14.32
C VAL A 598 5.19 -3.08 15.28
N PHE A 599 4.52 -3.38 16.39
CA PHE A 599 5.15 -4.09 17.50
C PHE A 599 4.19 -5.00 18.26
N ASN A 600 4.77 -5.96 18.98
CA ASN A 600 4.13 -6.71 20.05
C ASN A 600 4.95 -6.57 21.35
N ILE A 601 4.26 -6.51 22.49
CA ILE A 601 4.82 -6.52 23.84
C ILE A 601 4.40 -7.83 24.50
N GLY A 602 5.38 -8.70 24.70
CA GLY A 602 5.15 -10.10 25.08
C GLY A 602 4.28 -10.81 24.04
N GLU A 603 3.40 -11.69 24.51
CA GLU A 603 2.45 -12.42 23.68
C GLU A 603 1.00 -11.92 23.88
N ARG A 604 0.83 -10.76 24.53
CA ARG A 604 -0.47 -10.22 24.93
C ARG A 604 -0.83 -8.90 24.26
N PHE A 605 0.09 -7.94 24.17
CA PHE A 605 -0.21 -6.61 23.63
C PHE A 605 0.47 -6.41 22.29
N PHE A 606 -0.17 -5.67 21.39
CA PHE A 606 0.38 -5.35 20.08
C PHE A 606 -0.23 -4.07 19.51
N GLY A 607 0.48 -3.43 18.59
CA GLY A 607 0.10 -2.10 18.15
C GLY A 607 1.01 -1.49 17.10
N SER A 608 0.81 -0.20 16.88
CA SER A 608 1.59 0.60 15.95
C SER A 608 1.86 1.99 16.53
N MET A 609 3.09 2.48 16.34
CA MET A 609 3.50 3.85 16.61
C MET A 609 3.96 4.50 15.31
N THR A 610 3.36 5.62 14.93
CA THR A 610 3.70 6.35 13.69
C THR A 610 4.03 7.80 14.00
N ALA A 611 5.08 8.30 13.36
CA ALA A 611 5.40 9.72 13.25
C ALA A 611 5.27 10.13 11.78
N TYR A 612 4.65 11.29 11.52
CA TYR A 612 4.32 11.74 10.19
C TYR A 612 4.44 13.26 10.08
N VAL A 613 5.03 13.73 8.98
CA VAL A 613 5.06 15.15 8.60
C VAL A 613 4.51 15.29 7.19
N HIS A 614 3.48 16.11 7.05
CA HIS A 614 2.87 16.43 5.76
C HIS A 614 3.52 17.65 5.12
N GLY A 615 3.61 17.65 3.79
CA GLY A 615 3.91 18.83 3.00
C GLY A 615 5.41 19.07 2.76
N PRO A 616 5.74 20.16 2.04
CA PRO A 616 7.11 20.45 1.63
C PRO A 616 8.10 20.63 2.80
N GLN A 617 7.62 20.99 4.00
CA GLN A 617 8.46 21.09 5.20
C GLN A 617 9.04 19.74 5.65
N ALA A 618 8.53 18.61 5.15
CA ALA A 618 9.11 17.30 5.40
C ALA A 618 10.60 17.21 5.05
N LYS A 619 11.08 18.06 4.12
CA LYS A 619 12.50 18.20 3.77
C LYS A 619 13.41 18.58 4.94
N ASN A 620 12.85 19.20 5.99
CA ASN A 620 13.60 19.67 7.17
C ASN A 620 13.80 18.56 8.21
N TYR A 621 13.30 17.35 7.96
CA TYR A 621 13.34 16.23 8.89
C TYR A 621 14.15 15.07 8.29
N ASP A 622 15.06 14.52 9.08
CA ASP A 622 15.85 13.34 8.74
C ASP A 622 15.47 12.11 9.59
N PHE A 623 14.39 12.20 10.37
CA PHE A 623 14.00 11.13 11.30
C PHE A 623 13.85 9.79 10.59
N THR A 624 14.24 8.73 11.27
CA THR A 624 14.06 7.36 10.83
C THR A 624 13.05 6.67 11.74
N SER A 625 12.80 5.39 11.49
CA SER A 625 12.09 4.52 12.42
C SER A 625 12.71 4.44 13.82
N ALA A 626 13.91 4.98 14.07
CA ALA A 626 14.43 5.14 15.42
C ALA A 626 13.52 6.05 16.29
N LEU A 627 12.84 7.04 15.68
CA LEU A 627 11.92 7.95 16.36
C LEU A 627 10.71 7.23 16.97
N PRO A 628 9.86 6.50 16.21
CA PRO A 628 8.74 5.74 16.80
C PRO A 628 9.18 4.64 17.76
N VAL A 629 10.36 4.04 17.58
CA VAL A 629 10.91 3.06 18.54
C VAL A 629 11.27 3.74 19.87
N GLN A 630 11.96 4.88 19.82
CA GLN A 630 12.29 5.68 21.01
C GLN A 630 11.01 6.15 21.73
N LEU A 631 10.00 6.58 20.96
CA LEU A 631 8.71 6.98 21.52
C LEU A 631 8.02 5.85 22.27
N LEU A 632 8.06 4.61 21.76
CA LEU A 632 7.50 3.48 22.50
C LEU A 632 8.21 3.27 23.85
N SER A 633 9.53 3.46 23.90
CA SER A 633 10.28 3.43 25.17
C SER A 633 9.86 4.55 26.13
N VAL A 634 9.63 5.76 25.62
CA VAL A 634 9.14 6.91 26.41
C VAL A 634 7.73 6.66 26.94
N LEU A 635 6.88 5.97 26.18
CA LEU A 635 5.51 5.64 26.57
C LEU A 635 5.43 4.46 27.55
N ALA A 636 6.47 3.62 27.66
CA ALA A 636 6.43 2.41 28.48
C ALA A 636 5.94 2.65 29.92
N PRO A 637 6.41 3.68 30.68
CA PRO A 637 5.92 3.95 32.02
C PRO A 637 4.42 4.27 32.08
N SER A 638 3.86 4.92 31.06
CA SER A 638 2.41 5.20 30.96
C SER A 638 1.59 3.98 30.56
N LEU A 639 2.22 2.97 29.96
CA LEU A 639 1.57 1.73 29.50
C LEU A 639 1.65 0.61 30.54
N MET A 640 2.68 0.58 31.39
CA MET A 640 2.87 -0.48 32.39
C MET A 640 1.67 -0.69 33.32
N PRO A 641 0.95 0.35 33.81
CA PRO A 641 -0.24 0.13 34.63
C PRO A 641 -1.37 -0.65 33.92
N LEU A 642 -1.45 -0.57 32.59
CA LEU A 642 -2.38 -1.36 31.77
C LEU A 642 -1.82 -2.76 31.48
N ILE A 643 -0.51 -2.87 31.26
CA ILE A 643 0.15 -4.13 30.87
C ILE A 643 0.29 -5.10 32.05
N GLU A 644 0.69 -4.56 33.20
CA GLU A 644 0.86 -5.26 34.46
C GLU A 644 0.14 -4.45 35.56
N PRO A 645 -1.21 -4.54 35.62
CA PRO A 645 -1.95 -3.87 36.67
C PRO A 645 -1.51 -4.40 38.04
N ALA A 646 -1.33 -3.50 39.00
CA ALA A 646 -1.08 -3.89 40.38
C ALA A 646 -2.18 -4.85 40.86
N PRO A 647 -1.86 -5.86 41.68
CA PRO A 647 -2.89 -6.70 42.29
C PRO A 647 -3.92 -5.79 42.95
N GLN A 648 -5.18 -5.87 42.51
CA GLN A 648 -6.26 -5.16 43.18
C GLN A 648 -6.31 -5.69 44.61
N THR A 649 -5.90 -4.89 45.58
CA THR A 649 -6.29 -5.11 46.96
C THR A 649 -7.81 -5.14 46.98
N GLN A 650 -8.40 -6.27 47.38
CA GLN A 650 -9.85 -6.45 47.53
C GLN A 650 -10.42 -5.61 48.71
N ALA A 651 -10.11 -4.32 48.76
CA ALA A 651 -10.68 -3.38 49.71
C ALA A 651 -11.52 -2.37 48.92
N GLY A 652 -12.81 -2.67 48.78
CA GLY A 652 -13.78 -1.79 48.12
C GLY A 652 -15.05 -2.44 47.57
N ALA A 653 -15.20 -3.76 47.69
CA ALA A 653 -16.46 -4.46 47.40
C ALA A 653 -17.28 -4.69 48.69
N ALA A 654 -17.45 -3.65 49.49
CA ALA A 654 -18.43 -3.57 50.56
C ALA A 654 -18.58 -2.09 50.92
N LEU A 655 -19.58 -1.42 50.33
CA LEU A 655 -20.35 -0.28 50.85
C LEU A 655 -21.10 0.42 49.70
N ALA A 656 -22.23 -0.18 49.32
CA ALA A 656 -23.45 0.51 48.90
C ALA A 656 -24.59 -0.53 48.78
N GLN A 657 -24.79 -1.29 49.86
CA GLN A 657 -26.15 -1.65 50.29
C GLN A 657 -26.58 -0.57 51.29
N CYS A 658 -27.90 -0.35 51.36
CA CYS A 658 -28.66 0.71 52.06
C CYS A 658 -28.97 1.93 51.17
N GLY A 659 -30.23 2.28 50.90
CA GLY A 659 -31.49 1.73 51.40
C GLY A 659 -32.70 2.33 50.66
N ASP A 660 -33.84 1.64 50.85
CA ASP A 660 -35.25 1.95 50.57
C ASP A 660 -35.66 2.68 49.27
#